data_AF-A0A970DRE1-F1
#
_entry.id   AF-A0A970DRE1-F1
#
_cell.length_a   1.000
_cell.length_b   1.000
_cell.length_c   1.000
_cell.angle_alpha   90.00
_cell.angle_beta   90.00
_cell.angle_gamma   90.00
#
_symmetry.space_group_name_H-M   'P 1'
#
loop_
_entity.id
_entity.type
_entity.pdbx_description
1 polymer ?
#
loop_
_entity_poly.entity_id
_entity_poly.type
_entity_poly.pdbx_seq_one_letter_code
_entity_poly.pdbx_strand_id
1 'polypeptide(L)'
;MKKVVSFILAISLLVVGTIVFSYSKGSSAANNAANSIKALTLSGEKQSTGKQGKASSSTSNNSSFVNKPKITIDGVNASNEWTNLKIADGQGNLKELYAFKDNEKLYIMALGKSLNGKDNYIYINTDNDTSTGYKNWGQYGDNGAGAEYMLMSDKNGDWKMYKYVGPDWKWENTGVKTGSAVKDSNGTQCLELSINLSYFASAKKDLHISMGLKDDTGFAPKIWVNLPYAKVMDFADNDIDEDGKTNEWNSITGKGSDGTSTLKLSVAQDANKLYTIVEGSKLNTQNEYYLDVKEGGYQYGNYSGIEYVVKGNYVYPVIGNNKLDSSKKSAVYMDYQDNAVTMQLKLSQIGNPAAGQISIAYLGKSKHRLPQNGEKLKVTSVWKTKAEENTFYPVEDYTPKANPYKGWVAWASNGNRDESKTQEVKMAYFDIKWSELEPVEGKYDFEGVEKKYNFDYWRKKGVKLNLRFVMDNPTKDPNHMDIPKWLYDKLVKENYNGEQGGKWYNSPEIGAGFAPNYNSPTLIAAHEKAIKALAKRYDDPSIIAFVQIGSLGHWAEFHNWPEKVSGKFPNLSVSDKYVQHYIDNFKNVKMGMRKPFPIAKNKNLGLFNDVFGMKDSTDEFIDWTVNGWDEIGSYVDAASGFSNAKEAQKASAMPDFWKSNYSGGEFANGNAKLYISDDTIMETIRQIRASHTSWLGPCSPADYLKTDSESYQCNIDALLNIMGYNFVLESVTHDRNAKVGSKLNIKMQWNNKGVAPFYYKWPLELSLADSNGNIVAQTITSEDITKWLPGVTKTEQSIDIPKNLKAGTYTLCVAIIDPSTGKPGIKLSIEGMRSDGRYALDTIKITE
;
A
#
# COMPACT_ATOMS: atom_id res chain seq x y z
N MET A 1 -43.39 -2.15 -10.49
CA MET A 1 -43.89 -1.79 -9.15
C MET A 1 -43.10 -2.59 -8.10
N LYS A 2 -42.96 -2.03 -6.89
CA LYS A 2 -42.14 -2.47 -5.73
C LYS A 2 -42.02 -4.01 -5.59
N LYS A 3 -40.82 -4.61 -5.67
CA LYS A 3 -39.80 -4.80 -4.60
C LYS A 3 -40.37 -5.32 -3.27
N VAL A 4 -40.12 -6.61 -2.97
CA VAL A 4 -40.30 -7.24 -1.64
C VAL A 4 -39.15 -8.24 -1.39
N VAL A 5 -38.37 -7.94 -0.35
CA VAL A 5 -37.69 -8.83 0.62
C VAL A 5 -37.07 -10.17 0.14
N SER A 6 -35.77 -10.32 0.40
CA SER A 6 -35.14 -11.59 0.77
C SER A 6 -34.08 -11.33 1.82
N PHE A 7 -34.32 -11.83 3.05
CA PHE A 7 -33.37 -11.82 4.16
C PHE A 7 -33.24 -13.28 4.64
N ILE A 8 -32.05 -13.85 4.56
CA ILE A 8 -31.73 -15.14 5.18
C ILE A 8 -30.32 -15.03 5.77
N LEU A 9 -30.20 -15.07 7.10
CA LEU A 9 -28.99 -15.49 7.79
C LEU A 9 -29.37 -16.65 8.70
N ALA A 10 -28.69 -17.79 8.57
CA ALA A 10 -28.95 -18.98 9.36
C ALA A 10 -28.04 -19.03 10.60
N ILE A 11 -28.63 -19.35 11.75
CA ILE A 11 -27.95 -19.50 13.05
C ILE A 11 -27.34 -20.90 13.16
N SER A 12 -26.19 -21.03 13.82
CA SER A 12 -25.83 -22.21 14.63
C SER A 12 -24.73 -21.91 15.66
N LEU A 13 -25.04 -22.09 16.95
CA LEU A 13 -24.07 -22.21 18.03
C LEU A 13 -23.77 -23.70 18.30
N LEU A 14 -22.55 -24.03 18.71
CA LEU A 14 -22.21 -24.66 20.02
C LEU A 14 -20.67 -24.82 20.12
N VAL A 15 -20.02 -24.17 21.09
CA VAL A 15 -19.57 -24.72 22.40
C VAL A 15 -18.39 -25.69 22.32
N VAL A 16 -17.27 -25.27 22.91
CA VAL A 16 -16.07 -26.08 23.18
C VAL A 16 -16.31 -26.96 24.40
N GLY A 17 -16.05 -28.26 24.27
CA GLY A 17 -16.04 -29.21 25.39
C GLY A 17 -14.73 -30.00 25.42
N THR A 18 -13.90 -29.75 26.43
CA THR A 18 -12.63 -30.45 26.63
C THR A 18 -12.86 -31.82 27.25
N ILE A 19 -12.63 -32.90 26.51
CA ILE A 19 -12.52 -34.27 27.06
C ILE A 19 -11.27 -34.93 26.50
N VAL A 20 -10.38 -35.34 27.41
CA VAL A 20 -9.20 -36.15 27.10
C VAL A 20 -9.60 -37.62 27.14
N PHE A 21 -9.40 -38.35 26.03
CA PHE A 21 -9.29 -39.81 26.07
C PHE A 21 -8.22 -40.31 25.10
N SER A 22 -7.18 -40.92 25.66
CA SER A 22 -6.18 -41.72 24.96
C SER A 22 -6.73 -43.11 24.67
N TYR A 23 -6.55 -43.63 23.44
CA TYR A 23 -6.49 -45.09 23.22
C TYR A 23 -5.60 -45.46 22.04
N SER A 24 -4.95 -46.62 22.16
CA SER A 24 -3.92 -47.13 21.24
C SER A 24 -4.31 -48.50 20.65
N LYS A 25 -3.73 -48.84 19.48
CA LYS A 25 -3.79 -50.14 18.78
C LYS A 25 -5.15 -50.44 18.10
N GLY A 26 -5.20 -51.10 16.93
CA GLY A 26 -4.12 -51.49 16.03
C GLY A 26 -4.51 -52.59 15.02
N SER A 27 -3.69 -52.78 13.98
CA SER A 27 -3.78 -53.84 12.94
C SER A 27 -4.95 -53.72 11.93
N SER A 28 -4.90 -54.30 10.72
CA SER A 28 -3.93 -55.26 10.15
C SER A 28 -3.86 -55.19 8.60
N ALA A 29 -2.75 -55.74 8.04
CA ALA A 29 -2.66 -56.51 6.77
C ALA A 29 -3.06 -55.87 5.41
N ALA A 30 -2.44 -56.20 4.26
CA ALA A 30 -1.19 -56.94 3.96
C ALA A 30 -0.83 -56.80 2.44
N ASN A 31 0.23 -57.51 2.02
CA ASN A 31 0.75 -57.75 0.65
C ASN A 31 1.75 -56.70 0.13
N ASN A 32 3.06 -56.99 0.06
CA ASN A 32 3.82 -57.98 -0.74
C ASN A 32 4.34 -57.34 -2.05
N ALA A 33 5.59 -57.55 -2.51
CA ALA A 33 6.73 -58.31 -1.95
C ALA A 33 8.06 -57.91 -2.64
N ALA A 34 9.21 -58.29 -2.05
CA ALA A 34 10.54 -58.53 -2.70
C ALA A 34 11.21 -57.35 -3.47
N ASN A 35 12.54 -57.19 -3.63
CA ASN A 35 13.79 -57.82 -3.15
C ASN A 35 14.96 -56.85 -3.57
N SER A 36 16.22 -56.91 -3.11
CA SER A 36 16.91 -57.43 -1.91
C SER A 36 18.42 -57.03 -2.01
N ILE A 37 19.31 -57.51 -1.12
CA ILE A 37 20.81 -57.47 -1.22
C ILE A 37 21.46 -56.06 -1.04
N LYS A 38 22.04 -55.71 0.12
CA LYS A 38 23.45 -55.94 0.60
C LYS A 38 24.52 -55.15 -0.21
N ALA A 39 25.61 -54.61 0.35
CA ALA A 39 26.08 -54.39 1.73
C ALA A 39 27.35 -53.49 1.73
N LEU A 40 28.00 -53.30 2.90
CA LEU A 40 29.29 -52.62 3.20
C LEU A 40 29.18 -51.08 3.34
N THR A 41 29.39 -50.39 4.49
CA THR A 41 30.47 -50.36 5.52
C THR A 41 31.86 -50.06 4.94
N LEU A 42 32.69 -49.13 5.47
CA LEU A 42 32.94 -48.79 6.90
C LEU A 42 33.75 -47.46 7.03
N SER A 43 33.61 -46.72 8.16
CA SER A 43 34.59 -45.76 8.77
C SER A 43 35.19 -44.58 7.95
N GLY A 44 35.58 -43.44 8.53
CA GLY A 44 35.52 -42.96 9.91
C GLY A 44 36.31 -41.64 10.11
N GLU A 45 35.83 -40.80 11.04
CA GLU A 45 36.47 -39.66 11.74
C GLU A 45 37.77 -38.98 11.21
N LYS A 46 37.76 -37.63 11.17
CA LYS A 46 38.32 -36.81 12.29
C LYS A 46 38.04 -35.30 12.18
N GLN A 47 37.95 -34.66 13.35
CA GLN A 47 37.91 -33.20 13.51
C GLN A 47 39.29 -32.55 13.27
N SER A 48 39.30 -31.28 12.89
CA SER A 48 40.32 -30.35 13.40
C SER A 48 39.73 -28.94 13.58
N THR A 49 40.15 -28.26 14.64
CA THR A 49 39.76 -26.89 15.01
C THR A 49 40.98 -25.99 15.01
N GLY A 50 40.94 -24.76 14.47
CA GLY A 50 42.01 -23.80 14.76
C GLY A 50 42.15 -22.52 13.91
N LYS A 51 41.62 -21.42 14.44
CA LYS A 51 42.17 -20.03 14.42
C LYS A 51 42.36 -19.23 13.11
N GLN A 52 41.82 -18.00 13.21
CA GLN A 52 42.36 -16.70 12.77
C GLN A 52 42.62 -16.42 11.29
N GLY A 53 41.82 -15.50 10.74
CA GLY A 53 42.17 -14.67 9.59
C GLY A 53 41.40 -13.33 9.66
N LYS A 54 42.11 -12.20 9.70
CA LYS A 54 41.50 -10.86 9.60
C LYS A 54 40.92 -10.69 8.19
N ALA A 55 39.63 -10.41 8.05
CA ALA A 55 39.07 -9.93 6.80
C ALA A 55 39.19 -8.40 6.76
N SER A 56 40.10 -7.89 5.92
CA SER A 56 40.21 -6.47 5.61
C SER A 56 38.99 -6.01 4.82
N SER A 57 38.50 -4.80 5.09
CA SER A 57 37.49 -4.12 4.27
C SER A 57 38.04 -3.79 2.88
N SER A 58 37.92 -4.73 1.93
CA SER A 58 38.17 -4.47 0.52
C SER A 58 36.97 -3.74 -0.09
N THR A 59 37.12 -2.44 -0.32
CA THR A 59 36.18 -1.61 -1.08
C THR A 59 36.07 -2.12 -2.51
N SER A 60 35.03 -2.87 -2.85
CA SER A 60 34.69 -3.22 -4.22
C SER A 60 33.79 -2.14 -4.83
N ASN A 61 34.40 -1.02 -5.25
CA ASN A 61 33.77 -0.12 -6.21
C ASN A 61 33.57 -0.90 -7.51
N ASN A 62 32.32 -1.28 -7.82
CA ASN A 62 31.90 -1.73 -9.15
C ASN A 62 30.38 -1.56 -9.34
N SER A 63 29.91 -0.34 -9.17
CA SER A 63 28.65 0.12 -9.74
C SER A 63 28.80 0.20 -11.26
N SER A 64 28.37 -0.83 -11.98
CA SER A 64 28.33 -0.83 -13.44
C SER A 64 27.18 0.07 -13.94
N PHE A 65 27.41 1.39 -13.92
CA PHE A 65 26.50 2.37 -14.49
C PHE A 65 26.24 2.09 -15.98
N VAL A 66 24.98 1.85 -16.36
CA VAL A 66 24.56 2.01 -17.75
C VAL A 66 24.32 3.51 -17.96
N ASN A 67 25.38 4.20 -18.41
CA ASN A 67 25.34 5.63 -18.69
C ASN A 67 24.18 5.99 -19.65
N LYS A 68 23.76 7.26 -19.61
CA LYS A 68 22.99 7.86 -20.71
C LYS A 68 23.68 7.51 -22.03
N PRO A 69 22.97 6.98 -23.06
CA PRO A 69 23.56 6.69 -24.35
C PRO A 69 24.27 7.94 -24.87
N LYS A 70 25.60 7.90 -24.93
CA LYS A 70 26.40 9.01 -25.41
C LYS A 70 26.50 8.89 -26.92
N ILE A 71 25.40 9.22 -27.60
CA ILE A 71 25.37 9.19 -29.06
C ILE A 71 26.32 10.25 -29.61
N THR A 72 27.27 9.78 -30.39
CA THR A 72 28.03 10.56 -31.34
C THR A 72 27.28 10.50 -32.68
N ILE A 73 27.05 11.63 -33.34
CA ILE A 73 26.48 11.61 -34.70
C ILE A 73 27.65 11.52 -35.69
N ASP A 74 28.07 10.30 -36.00
CA ASP A 74 29.23 10.02 -36.82
C ASP A 74 28.97 8.99 -37.94
N GLY A 75 27.81 8.34 -37.94
CA GLY A 75 27.33 7.37 -38.91
C GLY A 75 27.88 5.96 -38.72
N VAL A 76 28.59 5.64 -37.63
CA VAL A 76 29.13 4.30 -37.37
C VAL A 76 28.11 3.48 -36.58
N ASN A 77 27.79 2.28 -37.07
CA ASN A 77 27.08 1.29 -36.27
C ASN A 77 28.01 0.69 -35.20
N ALA A 78 28.32 1.49 -34.16
CA ALA A 78 29.08 1.06 -33.00
C ALA A 78 28.19 0.26 -32.05
N SER A 79 28.60 -0.96 -31.71
CA SER A 79 27.76 -1.95 -31.02
C SER A 79 27.33 -1.58 -29.59
N ASN A 80 27.83 -0.47 -29.06
CA ASN A 80 27.61 0.05 -27.70
C ASN A 80 26.79 1.35 -27.63
N GLU A 81 26.68 2.15 -28.70
CA GLU A 81 25.98 3.44 -28.63
C GLU A 81 24.45 3.28 -28.77
N TRP A 82 23.99 2.41 -29.69
CA TRP A 82 22.58 2.18 -29.98
C TRP A 82 22.00 0.87 -29.39
N THR A 83 22.73 0.23 -28.48
CA THR A 83 22.31 -1.02 -27.84
C THR A 83 20.96 -0.85 -27.14
N ASN A 84 20.02 -1.76 -27.41
CA ASN A 84 18.64 -1.72 -26.90
C ASN A 84 17.79 -0.51 -27.34
N LEU A 85 18.24 0.30 -28.32
CA LEU A 85 17.50 1.49 -28.78
C LEU A 85 16.63 1.28 -30.03
N LYS A 86 16.38 0.03 -30.43
CA LYS A 86 15.56 -0.33 -31.60
C LYS A 86 14.07 -0.13 -31.30
N ILE A 87 13.38 0.64 -32.14
CA ILE A 87 11.94 0.92 -32.03
C ILE A 87 11.09 0.22 -33.10
N ALA A 88 11.68 -0.16 -34.24
CA ALA A 88 10.96 -0.87 -35.29
C ALA A 88 11.85 -1.75 -36.18
N ASP A 89 11.27 -2.82 -36.71
CA ASP A 89 11.75 -3.45 -37.94
C ASP A 89 11.29 -2.65 -39.15
N GLY A 90 12.16 -2.60 -40.16
CA GLY A 90 11.84 -2.06 -41.48
C GLY A 90 11.46 -3.13 -42.52
N GLN A 91 11.18 -2.64 -43.72
CA GLN A 91 10.98 -3.41 -44.95
C GLN A 91 11.70 -2.77 -46.14
N GLY A 92 11.94 -3.56 -47.20
CA GLY A 92 12.63 -3.11 -48.40
C GLY A 92 14.10 -2.82 -48.12
N ASN A 93 14.58 -1.66 -48.56
CA ASN A 93 15.94 -1.19 -48.33
C ASN A 93 16.20 -0.70 -46.90
N LEU A 94 15.15 -0.36 -46.14
CA LEU A 94 15.25 -0.01 -44.72
C LEU A 94 15.08 -1.27 -43.87
N LYS A 95 15.99 -1.54 -42.94
CA LYS A 95 16.02 -2.79 -42.16
C LYS A 95 15.60 -2.61 -40.71
N GLU A 96 16.09 -1.57 -40.07
CA GLU A 96 15.84 -1.31 -38.65
C GLU A 96 15.79 0.19 -38.39
N LEU A 97 14.93 0.60 -37.46
CA LEU A 97 14.83 1.98 -36.99
C LEU A 97 15.00 2.00 -35.46
N TYR A 98 15.83 2.91 -35.01
CA TYR A 98 16.22 3.16 -33.64
C TYR A 98 15.89 4.61 -33.31
N ALA A 99 15.35 4.90 -32.13
CA ALA A 99 15.21 6.27 -31.66
C ALA A 99 15.04 6.35 -30.14
N PHE A 100 15.58 7.41 -29.56
CA PHE A 100 15.22 7.84 -28.22
C PHE A 100 15.25 9.37 -28.11
N LYS A 101 14.63 9.90 -27.06
CA LYS A 101 14.80 11.30 -26.66
C LYS A 101 15.31 11.42 -25.23
N ASP A 102 16.06 12.48 -24.98
CA ASP A 102 16.36 12.98 -23.64
C ASP A 102 15.64 14.32 -23.39
N ASN A 103 16.01 15.06 -22.34
CA ASN A 103 15.39 16.35 -22.00
C ASN A 103 15.62 17.45 -23.05
N GLU A 104 16.60 17.30 -23.95
CA GLU A 104 17.03 18.33 -24.91
C GLU A 104 16.87 17.91 -26.37
N LYS A 105 17.05 16.63 -26.70
CA LYS A 105 17.19 16.17 -28.09
C LYS A 105 16.47 14.84 -28.35
N LEU A 106 15.94 14.75 -29.56
CA LEU A 106 15.55 13.50 -30.22
C LEU A 106 16.75 12.99 -31.03
N TYR A 107 17.08 11.71 -30.85
CA TYR A 107 18.13 10.98 -31.54
C TYR A 107 17.49 9.84 -32.34
N ILE A 108 17.90 9.65 -33.60
CA ILE A 108 17.35 8.62 -34.50
C ILE A 108 18.51 7.94 -35.22
N MET A 109 18.46 6.62 -35.34
CA MET A 109 19.37 5.85 -36.18
C MET A 109 18.62 4.85 -37.06
N ALA A 110 19.09 4.65 -38.29
CA ALA A 110 18.51 3.74 -39.25
C ALA A 110 19.59 2.86 -39.89
N LEU A 111 19.32 1.56 -40.00
CA LEU A 111 20.14 0.61 -40.74
C LEU A 111 19.46 0.19 -42.03
N GLY A 112 20.19 0.19 -43.15
CA GLY A 112 19.59 -0.12 -44.45
C GLY A 112 20.50 0.16 -45.65
N LYS A 113 19.89 0.55 -46.76
CA LYS A 113 20.57 0.99 -48.00
C LYS A 113 19.91 2.28 -48.51
N SER A 114 20.65 3.08 -49.26
CA SER A 114 20.18 4.36 -49.83
C SER A 114 19.74 5.40 -48.80
N LEU A 115 20.23 5.31 -47.56
CA LEU A 115 19.93 6.24 -46.47
C LEU A 115 20.56 7.61 -46.70
N ASN A 116 21.69 7.67 -47.42
CA ASN A 116 22.30 8.91 -47.94
C ASN A 116 21.61 9.48 -49.19
N GLY A 117 20.49 8.90 -49.62
CA GLY A 117 19.69 9.40 -50.74
C GLY A 117 19.00 10.73 -50.42
N LYS A 118 18.72 11.51 -51.47
CA LYS A 118 17.84 12.70 -51.45
C LYS A 118 16.38 12.25 -51.33
N ASP A 119 15.53 13.08 -50.73
CA ASP A 119 14.07 12.85 -50.63
C ASP A 119 13.71 11.60 -49.81
N ASN A 120 14.53 11.27 -48.80
CA ASN A 120 14.15 10.37 -47.71
C ASN A 120 13.43 11.17 -46.62
N TYR A 121 12.45 10.57 -45.94
CA TYR A 121 11.56 11.23 -45.01
C TYR A 121 11.56 10.55 -43.64
N ILE A 122 11.51 11.35 -42.57
CA ILE A 122 11.15 10.89 -41.23
C ILE A 122 9.96 11.72 -40.77
N TYR A 123 8.82 11.08 -40.58
CA TYR A 123 7.60 11.70 -40.09
C TYR A 123 7.57 11.61 -38.56
N ILE A 124 7.21 12.69 -37.90
CA ILE A 124 7.19 12.81 -36.43
C ILE A 124 5.81 13.29 -36.00
N ASN A 125 5.08 12.40 -35.31
CA ASN A 125 3.94 12.77 -34.48
C ASN A 125 4.48 13.23 -33.12
N THR A 126 4.00 14.38 -32.66
CA THR A 126 4.48 15.11 -31.48
C THR A 126 3.44 15.33 -30.39
N ASP A 127 2.16 15.18 -30.71
CA ASP A 127 1.02 15.34 -29.78
C ASP A 127 0.37 14.01 -29.36
N ASN A 128 0.78 12.89 -29.97
CA ASN A 128 0.18 11.55 -29.89
C ASN A 128 -1.29 11.48 -30.33
N ASP A 129 -1.76 12.44 -31.14
CA ASP A 129 -3.13 12.47 -31.67
C ASP A 129 -3.15 12.01 -33.14
N THR A 130 -3.66 10.79 -33.36
CA THR A 130 -3.79 10.26 -34.72
C THR A 130 -5.05 10.75 -35.45
N SER A 131 -5.67 11.84 -34.98
CA SER A 131 -6.62 12.67 -35.74
C SER A 131 -5.99 13.95 -36.33
N THR A 132 -4.87 14.43 -35.79
CA THR A 132 -4.13 15.63 -36.25
C THR A 132 -2.95 15.28 -37.18
N GLY A 133 -2.26 16.29 -37.73
CA GLY A 133 -1.04 16.08 -38.52
C GLY A 133 -1.22 15.44 -39.91
N TYR A 134 -0.12 15.32 -40.65
CA TYR A 134 -0.09 14.67 -41.97
C TYR A 134 -0.42 13.18 -41.87
N LYS A 135 -1.34 12.73 -42.72
CA LYS A 135 -1.70 11.33 -42.87
C LYS A 135 -1.00 10.74 -44.10
N ASN A 136 -0.16 9.74 -43.88
CA ASN A 136 0.50 9.03 -44.97
C ASN A 136 -0.45 7.94 -45.53
N TRP A 137 -1.44 8.37 -46.33
CA TRP A 137 -2.62 7.59 -46.72
C TRP A 137 -2.28 6.23 -47.32
N GLY A 138 -2.93 5.19 -46.80
CA GLY A 138 -2.74 3.78 -47.18
C GLY A 138 -1.57 3.10 -46.45
N GLN A 139 -0.40 3.73 -46.34
CA GLN A 139 0.82 3.06 -45.88
C GLN A 139 0.71 2.57 -44.43
N TYR A 140 0.28 3.44 -43.52
CA TYR A 140 -0.07 3.11 -42.14
C TYR A 140 -1.59 3.29 -42.01
N GLY A 141 -2.29 2.29 -41.45
CA GLY A 141 -3.75 2.24 -41.46
C GLY A 141 -4.43 3.44 -40.79
N ASP A 142 -5.75 3.57 -40.94
CA ASP A 142 -6.52 4.82 -40.71
C ASP A 142 -6.23 5.60 -39.40
N ASN A 143 -5.80 4.91 -38.33
CA ASN A 143 -5.48 5.50 -37.02
C ASN A 143 -3.97 5.47 -36.67
N GLY A 144 -3.08 5.20 -37.62
CA GLY A 144 -1.66 4.89 -37.41
C GLY A 144 -0.66 6.00 -37.82
N ALA A 145 -1.14 7.08 -38.44
CA ALA A 145 -0.33 8.21 -38.89
C ALA A 145 -0.92 9.56 -38.46
N GLY A 146 -0.09 10.59 -38.42
CA GLY A 146 -0.45 11.96 -38.04
C GLY A 146 0.80 12.74 -37.67
N ALA A 147 1.51 13.30 -38.65
CA ALA A 147 2.79 13.98 -38.38
C ALA A 147 2.66 15.50 -38.44
N GLU A 148 2.98 16.19 -37.35
CA GLU A 148 3.06 17.66 -37.32
C GLU A 148 4.39 18.12 -37.90
N TYR A 149 5.41 17.25 -37.91
CA TYR A 149 6.76 17.55 -38.39
C TYR A 149 7.30 16.44 -39.29
N MET A 150 8.15 16.83 -40.24
CA MET A 150 8.87 15.94 -41.13
C MET A 150 10.33 16.36 -41.23
N LEU A 151 11.27 15.44 -41.06
CA LEU A 151 12.66 15.63 -41.47
C LEU A 151 12.81 15.10 -42.89
N MET A 152 13.44 15.85 -43.78
CA MET A 152 13.65 15.45 -45.18
C MET A 152 15.11 15.65 -45.59
N SER A 153 15.70 14.64 -46.25
CA SER A 153 17.07 14.70 -46.78
C SER A 153 17.16 15.47 -48.11
N ASP A 154 18.25 16.23 -48.29
CA ASP A 154 18.57 16.88 -49.55
C ASP A 154 19.72 16.20 -50.33
N LYS A 155 20.06 16.75 -51.49
CA LYS A 155 21.04 16.18 -52.44
C LYS A 155 22.48 16.08 -51.89
N ASN A 156 22.77 16.74 -50.77
CA ASN A 156 24.07 16.72 -50.11
C ASN A 156 24.09 15.76 -48.90
N GLY A 157 22.95 15.14 -48.55
CA GLY A 157 22.79 14.34 -47.33
C GLY A 157 22.41 15.16 -46.08
N ASP A 158 22.26 16.48 -46.19
CA ASP A 158 21.74 17.35 -45.13
C ASP A 158 20.26 17.04 -44.89
N TRP A 159 19.83 17.01 -43.63
CA TRP A 159 18.41 16.85 -43.24
C TRP A 159 17.83 18.14 -42.68
N LYS A 160 16.60 18.49 -43.11
CA LYS A 160 15.90 19.73 -42.76
C LYS A 160 14.51 19.44 -42.20
N MET A 161 14.08 20.23 -41.20
CA MET A 161 12.77 20.08 -40.57
C MET A 161 11.70 20.95 -41.26
N TYR A 162 10.57 20.31 -41.54
CA TYR A 162 9.35 20.90 -42.08
C TYR A 162 8.22 20.73 -41.07
N LYS A 163 7.26 21.67 -41.07
CA LYS A 163 6.04 21.63 -40.26
C LYS A 163 4.81 21.46 -41.15
N TYR A 164 3.83 20.69 -40.70
CA TYR A 164 2.56 20.49 -41.39
C TYR A 164 1.66 21.73 -41.29
N VAL A 165 1.09 22.18 -42.41
CA VAL A 165 0.35 23.47 -42.48
C VAL A 165 -0.93 23.46 -43.33
N GLY A 166 -1.48 22.30 -43.65
CA GLY A 166 -2.77 22.20 -44.35
C GLY A 166 -2.98 20.83 -45.00
N PRO A 167 -4.16 20.58 -45.59
CA PRO A 167 -4.54 19.28 -46.14
C PRO A 167 -3.53 18.74 -47.16
N ASP A 168 -3.50 17.42 -47.28
CA ASP A 168 -2.64 16.66 -48.20
C ASP A 168 -1.14 16.94 -47.99
N TRP A 169 -0.35 17.10 -49.04
CA TRP A 169 1.11 17.26 -48.98
C TRP A 169 1.54 18.73 -48.79
N LYS A 170 1.12 19.38 -47.69
CA LYS A 170 1.42 20.79 -47.43
C LYS A 170 2.37 21.00 -46.25
N TRP A 171 3.64 21.22 -46.56
CA TRP A 171 4.75 21.33 -45.62
C TRP A 171 5.47 22.68 -45.71
N GLU A 172 5.66 23.36 -44.59
CA GLU A 172 6.44 24.60 -44.47
C GLU A 172 7.86 24.32 -43.96
N ASN A 173 8.89 24.85 -44.62
CA ASN A 173 10.28 24.70 -44.19
C ASN A 173 10.56 25.59 -42.97
N THR A 174 10.97 25.01 -41.85
CA THR A 174 11.22 25.75 -40.60
C THR A 174 12.60 26.40 -40.52
N GLY A 175 13.48 26.15 -41.49
CA GLY A 175 14.88 26.60 -41.49
C GLY A 175 15.81 25.81 -40.57
N VAL A 176 15.28 24.94 -39.72
CA VAL A 176 16.06 24.08 -38.81
C VAL A 176 16.74 22.96 -39.60
N LYS A 177 18.06 22.83 -39.42
CA LYS A 177 18.84 21.65 -39.81
C LYS A 177 19.02 20.71 -38.62
N THR A 178 19.16 19.42 -38.89
CA THR A 178 19.58 18.43 -37.88
C THR A 178 21.09 18.21 -37.92
N GLY A 179 21.66 17.67 -36.84
CA GLY A 179 22.96 17.00 -36.96
C GLY A 179 22.75 15.64 -37.62
N SER A 180 23.45 15.33 -38.71
CA SER A 180 23.27 14.10 -39.49
C SER A 180 24.60 13.49 -39.94
N ALA A 181 24.73 12.17 -39.90
CA ALA A 181 25.86 11.46 -40.48
C ALA A 181 25.42 10.12 -41.08
N VAL A 182 26.08 9.69 -42.17
CA VAL A 182 25.85 8.37 -42.80
C VAL A 182 27.20 7.76 -43.17
N LYS A 183 27.45 6.50 -42.79
CA LYS A 183 28.55 5.69 -43.33
C LYS A 183 28.03 4.35 -43.85
N ASP A 184 28.70 3.83 -44.87
CA ASP A 184 28.51 2.45 -45.35
C ASP A 184 29.57 1.54 -44.71
N SER A 185 29.14 0.36 -44.27
CA SER A 185 30.00 -0.73 -43.87
C SER A 185 29.51 -2.02 -44.51
N ASN A 186 30.30 -2.57 -45.43
CA ASN A 186 30.03 -3.81 -46.17
C ASN A 186 28.65 -3.85 -46.86
N GLY A 187 28.22 -2.73 -47.44
CA GLY A 187 26.95 -2.62 -48.18
C GLY A 187 25.71 -2.47 -47.30
N THR A 188 25.89 -2.15 -46.01
CA THR A 188 24.84 -1.66 -45.11
C THR A 188 25.22 -0.26 -44.65
N GLN A 189 24.33 0.70 -44.86
CA GLN A 189 24.47 2.06 -44.38
C GLN A 189 23.85 2.19 -42.99
N CYS A 190 24.52 2.97 -42.14
CA CYS A 190 24.00 3.47 -40.87
C CYS A 190 23.82 4.99 -41.00
N LEU A 191 22.59 5.48 -40.85
CA LEU A 191 22.24 6.90 -40.75
C LEU A 191 22.01 7.23 -39.29
N GLU A 192 22.61 8.29 -38.79
CA GLU A 192 22.37 8.85 -37.47
C GLU A 192 21.93 10.32 -37.57
N LEU A 193 20.98 10.70 -36.71
CA LEU A 193 20.36 12.02 -36.68
C LEU A 193 20.18 12.51 -35.24
N SER A 194 20.30 13.82 -35.04
CA SER A 194 19.84 14.49 -33.81
C SER A 194 19.20 15.86 -34.09
N ILE A 195 18.13 16.15 -33.36
CA ILE A 195 17.39 17.42 -33.41
C ILE A 195 16.98 17.85 -31.99
N ASN A 196 17.00 19.15 -31.71
CA ASN A 196 16.59 19.68 -30.40
C ASN A 196 15.06 19.65 -30.25
N LEU A 197 14.57 19.16 -29.10
CA LEU A 197 13.14 19.05 -28.81
C LEU A 197 12.44 20.42 -28.72
N SER A 198 13.17 21.49 -28.39
CA SER A 198 12.62 22.87 -28.33
C SER A 198 12.10 23.40 -29.67
N TYR A 199 12.42 22.74 -30.79
CA TYR A 199 11.89 23.09 -32.11
C TYR A 199 10.47 22.53 -32.36
N PHE A 200 9.99 21.61 -31.52
CA PHE A 200 8.63 21.07 -31.58
C PHE A 200 7.71 21.79 -30.60
N ALA A 201 6.54 22.24 -31.07
CA ALA A 201 5.61 23.02 -30.23
C ALA A 201 4.96 22.20 -29.09
N SER A 202 4.88 20.88 -29.26
CA SER A 202 4.03 19.96 -28.46
C SER A 202 4.76 18.74 -27.89
N ALA A 203 6.09 18.61 -28.05
CA ALA A 203 6.88 17.41 -27.72
C ALA A 203 7.07 17.10 -26.20
N LYS A 204 6.02 17.27 -25.40
CA LYS A 204 6.07 17.18 -23.93
C LYS A 204 5.78 15.79 -23.35
N LYS A 205 5.39 14.80 -24.17
CA LYS A 205 5.29 13.35 -23.85
C LYS A 205 5.53 12.49 -25.11
N ASP A 206 5.14 11.21 -25.08
CA ASP A 206 5.12 10.20 -26.16
C ASP A 206 5.23 10.73 -27.60
N LEU A 207 6.44 10.68 -28.16
CA LEU A 207 6.69 10.92 -29.59
C LEU A 207 6.57 9.61 -30.37
N HIS A 208 6.03 9.67 -31.60
CA HIS A 208 6.01 8.53 -32.52
C HIS A 208 6.61 8.92 -33.87
N ILE A 209 7.44 8.05 -34.45
CA ILE A 209 8.08 8.30 -35.75
C ILE A 209 7.89 7.16 -36.75
N SER A 210 7.92 7.51 -38.03
CA SER A 210 8.22 6.56 -39.10
C SER A 210 9.27 7.14 -40.04
N MET A 211 9.95 6.27 -40.76
CA MET A 211 10.92 6.62 -41.80
C MET A 211 10.51 5.94 -43.11
N GLY A 212 10.48 6.72 -44.20
CA GLY A 212 10.27 6.25 -45.56
C GLY A 212 11.45 6.66 -46.45
N LEU A 213 11.91 5.74 -47.28
CA LEU A 213 12.91 6.02 -48.32
C LEU A 213 12.23 6.49 -49.59
N LYS A 214 12.96 7.26 -50.39
CA LYS A 214 12.49 7.73 -51.70
C LYS A 214 11.95 6.58 -52.58
N ASP A 215 10.95 6.90 -53.39
CA ASP A 215 10.33 6.03 -54.40
C ASP A 215 9.79 4.72 -53.78
N ASP A 216 9.30 4.82 -52.53
CA ASP A 216 8.74 3.76 -51.69
C ASP A 216 9.66 2.53 -51.52
N THR A 217 10.98 2.73 -51.66
CA THR A 217 11.96 1.64 -51.67
C THR A 217 12.24 1.01 -50.30
N GLY A 218 11.72 1.58 -49.21
CA GLY A 218 11.78 0.99 -47.88
C GLY A 218 11.12 1.84 -46.80
N PHE A 219 10.63 1.18 -45.73
CA PHE A 219 9.86 1.81 -44.65
C PHE A 219 10.21 1.21 -43.30
N ALA A 220 10.11 2.00 -42.23
CA ALA A 220 10.14 1.52 -40.85
C ALA A 220 9.24 2.43 -39.98
N PRO A 221 8.23 1.90 -39.27
CA PRO A 221 7.80 0.49 -39.25
C PRO A 221 7.33 -0.04 -40.60
N LYS A 222 7.16 -1.36 -40.69
CA LYS A 222 6.55 -2.03 -41.84
C LYS A 222 5.15 -1.47 -42.11
N ILE A 223 4.80 -1.32 -43.39
CA ILE A 223 3.54 -0.74 -43.88
C ILE A 223 2.56 -1.83 -44.36
N TRP A 224 1.30 -1.48 -44.57
CA TRP A 224 0.20 -2.39 -44.95
C TRP A 224 -0.14 -3.48 -43.92
N VAL A 225 0.36 -3.38 -42.69
CA VAL A 225 0.18 -4.35 -41.60
C VAL A 225 -0.56 -3.77 -40.38
N ASN A 226 -1.28 -2.65 -40.56
CA ASN A 226 -2.00 -1.92 -39.51
C ASN A 226 -1.16 -1.55 -38.26
N LEU A 227 0.16 -1.43 -38.42
CA LEU A 227 1.03 -0.86 -37.39
C LEU A 227 0.95 0.68 -37.42
N PRO A 228 1.00 1.35 -36.26
CA PRO A 228 1.19 2.79 -36.19
C PRO A 228 2.66 3.17 -36.45
N TYR A 229 2.95 4.46 -36.50
CA TYR A 229 4.31 4.97 -36.28
C TYR A 229 4.91 4.40 -34.98
N ALA A 230 6.22 4.14 -34.95
CA ALA A 230 6.86 3.54 -33.78
C ALA A 230 7.13 4.58 -32.70
N LYS A 231 6.80 4.21 -31.46
CA LYS A 231 7.05 5.03 -30.28
C LYS A 231 8.56 5.23 -30.10
N VAL A 232 8.98 6.49 -29.99
CA VAL A 232 10.34 6.88 -29.57
C VAL A 232 10.50 6.52 -28.10
N MET A 233 11.63 5.92 -27.72
CA MET A 233 11.92 5.72 -26.30
C MET A 233 12.15 7.05 -25.59
N ASP A 234 11.42 7.27 -24.51
CA ASP A 234 11.65 8.40 -23.63
C ASP A 234 12.62 7.99 -22.51
N PHE A 235 13.66 8.78 -22.28
CA PHE A 235 14.48 8.70 -21.07
C PHE A 235 14.26 9.88 -20.11
N ALA A 236 13.36 10.81 -20.47
CA ALA A 236 12.69 11.66 -19.49
C ALA A 236 11.46 10.90 -18.98
N ASP A 237 11.24 10.88 -17.67
CA ASP A 237 10.16 10.15 -16.99
C ASP A 237 10.09 8.64 -17.31
N ASN A 238 10.97 7.86 -16.66
CA ASN A 238 10.67 6.48 -16.26
C ASN A 238 10.92 6.37 -14.74
N ASP A 239 10.12 7.06 -13.94
CA ASP A 239 9.85 6.60 -12.57
C ASP A 239 8.58 5.74 -12.63
N ILE A 240 8.48 4.74 -11.76
CA ILE A 240 7.18 4.14 -11.44
C ILE A 240 6.57 5.07 -10.39
N ASP A 241 5.48 5.77 -10.70
CA ASP A 241 4.69 6.39 -9.64
C ASP A 241 4.01 5.25 -8.87
N GLU A 242 4.16 5.22 -7.54
CA GLU A 242 3.61 4.14 -6.72
C GLU A 242 2.10 4.35 -6.45
N ASP A 243 1.39 4.72 -7.51
CA ASP A 243 -0.01 5.17 -7.51
C ASP A 243 -1.02 4.07 -7.87
N GLY A 244 -0.53 2.87 -8.18
CA GLY A 244 -1.32 1.68 -8.51
C GLY A 244 -1.79 1.60 -9.98
N LYS A 245 -1.36 2.49 -10.87
CA LYS A 245 -1.70 2.42 -12.32
C LYS A 245 -0.76 1.48 -13.07
N THR A 246 -1.29 0.77 -14.06
CA THR A 246 -0.48 -0.17 -14.87
C THR A 246 0.11 0.47 -16.13
N ASN A 247 -0.24 1.73 -16.42
CA ASN A 247 0.11 2.43 -17.66
C ASN A 247 1.62 2.50 -17.95
N GLU A 248 2.43 2.55 -16.91
CA GLU A 248 3.89 2.65 -16.94
C GLU A 248 4.56 1.34 -17.42
N TRP A 249 3.86 0.21 -17.30
CA TRP A 249 4.33 -1.10 -17.71
C TRP A 249 4.15 -1.37 -19.22
N ASN A 250 3.48 -0.47 -19.94
CA ASN A 250 3.27 -0.59 -21.37
C ASN A 250 4.59 -0.60 -22.17
N SER A 251 5.60 0.14 -21.72
CA SER A 251 6.94 0.23 -22.34
C SER A 251 7.85 -0.99 -22.08
N ILE A 252 7.56 -1.82 -21.07
CA ILE A 252 8.41 -2.96 -20.71
C ILE A 252 8.34 -4.08 -21.77
N THR A 253 9.51 -4.61 -22.13
CA THR A 253 9.68 -5.63 -23.17
C THR A 253 9.68 -7.06 -22.63
N GLY A 254 10.08 -7.27 -21.37
CA GLY A 254 10.03 -8.57 -20.70
C GLY A 254 8.60 -8.96 -20.36
N LYS A 255 7.86 -9.51 -21.33
CA LYS A 255 6.45 -9.91 -21.22
C LYS A 255 6.24 -11.40 -21.48
N GLY A 256 5.44 -12.04 -20.62
CA GLY A 256 4.97 -13.42 -20.78
C GLY A 256 3.45 -13.52 -20.60
N SER A 257 2.77 -14.32 -21.42
CA SER A 257 1.34 -14.60 -21.31
C SER A 257 1.08 -16.08 -21.05
N ASP A 258 -0.14 -16.41 -20.63
CA ASP A 258 -0.59 -17.81 -20.48
C ASP A 258 -1.31 -18.34 -21.74
N GLY A 259 -1.27 -17.60 -22.84
CA GLY A 259 -1.82 -17.93 -24.16
C GLY A 259 -3.31 -18.30 -24.23
N THR A 260 -4.05 -18.21 -23.13
CA THR A 260 -5.43 -18.73 -23.01
C THR A 260 -6.35 -17.90 -22.13
N SER A 261 -5.82 -17.05 -21.25
CA SER A 261 -6.59 -16.09 -20.45
C SER A 261 -6.12 -14.65 -20.70
N THR A 262 -6.59 -13.73 -19.87
CA THR A 262 -6.16 -12.32 -19.88
C THR A 262 -4.84 -12.08 -19.12
N LEU A 263 -4.24 -13.12 -18.52
CA LEU A 263 -3.08 -12.97 -17.64
C LEU A 263 -1.79 -12.64 -18.39
N LYS A 264 -1.10 -11.57 -17.95
CA LYS A 264 0.18 -11.10 -18.48
C LYS A 264 1.14 -10.80 -17.34
N LEU A 265 2.33 -11.38 -17.38
CA LEU A 265 3.46 -11.05 -16.52
C LEU A 265 4.35 -10.06 -17.28
N SER A 266 4.62 -8.88 -16.71
CA SER A 266 5.69 -7.98 -17.18
C SER A 266 6.76 -7.86 -16.11
N VAL A 267 8.04 -7.84 -16.49
CA VAL A 267 9.19 -7.86 -15.56
C VAL A 267 10.29 -6.87 -15.96
N ALA A 268 10.86 -6.19 -14.98
CA ALA A 268 12.00 -5.28 -15.14
C ALA A 268 12.87 -5.26 -13.88
N GLN A 269 14.10 -4.78 -13.97
CA GLN A 269 14.96 -4.55 -12.79
C GLN A 269 15.68 -3.21 -12.89
N ASP A 270 15.93 -2.53 -11.79
CA ASP A 270 16.94 -1.46 -11.73
C ASP A 270 18.25 -1.99 -11.10
N ALA A 271 19.11 -1.11 -10.59
CA ALA A 271 20.36 -1.51 -9.92
C ALA A 271 20.16 -2.18 -8.54
N ASN A 272 18.97 -2.06 -7.95
CA ASN A 272 18.67 -2.37 -6.54
C ASN A 272 17.43 -3.26 -6.36
N LYS A 273 16.45 -3.21 -7.28
CA LYS A 273 15.14 -3.87 -7.19
C LYS A 273 14.79 -4.64 -8.48
N LEU A 274 14.17 -5.80 -8.30
CA LEU A 274 13.38 -6.53 -9.31
C LEU A 274 11.92 -6.13 -9.15
N TYR A 275 11.29 -5.76 -10.25
CA TYR A 275 9.89 -5.36 -10.34
C TYR A 275 9.12 -6.36 -11.21
N THR A 276 7.92 -6.74 -10.79
CA THR A 276 6.98 -7.49 -11.65
C THR A 276 5.57 -6.95 -11.52
N ILE A 277 4.80 -6.98 -12.59
CA ILE A 277 3.34 -6.89 -12.55
C ILE A 277 2.73 -8.14 -13.19
N VAL A 278 1.65 -8.65 -12.59
CA VAL A 278 0.77 -9.63 -13.22
C VAL A 278 -0.60 -8.99 -13.40
N GLU A 279 -0.92 -8.62 -14.64
CA GLU A 279 -2.23 -8.05 -15.02
C GLU A 279 -3.19 -9.18 -15.41
N GLY A 280 -4.49 -9.07 -15.10
CA GLY A 280 -5.52 -9.99 -15.56
C GLY A 280 -6.75 -10.02 -14.64
N SER A 281 -7.25 -11.22 -14.34
CA SER A 281 -8.41 -11.41 -13.46
C SER A 281 -8.24 -12.62 -12.55
N LYS A 282 -9.03 -12.71 -11.47
CA LYS A 282 -8.97 -13.79 -10.45
C LYS A 282 -7.61 -13.89 -9.73
N LEU A 283 -6.92 -12.76 -9.62
CA LEU A 283 -5.71 -12.61 -8.82
C LEU A 283 -6.08 -12.60 -7.32
N ASN A 284 -5.16 -13.05 -6.47
CA ASN A 284 -5.26 -12.91 -5.02
C ASN A 284 -3.84 -12.94 -4.39
N THR A 285 -3.75 -13.23 -3.09
CA THR A 285 -2.50 -13.37 -2.33
C THR A 285 -1.72 -14.67 -2.59
N GLN A 286 -2.34 -15.70 -3.19
CA GLN A 286 -1.69 -16.98 -3.56
C GLN A 286 -0.91 -16.86 -4.87
N ASN A 287 0.12 -16.03 -4.88
CA ASN A 287 1.06 -15.91 -5.99
C ASN A 287 2.41 -16.51 -5.59
N GLU A 288 2.96 -17.33 -6.47
CA GLU A 288 4.33 -17.84 -6.38
C GLU A 288 5.16 -17.33 -7.56
N TYR A 289 6.37 -16.83 -7.26
CA TYR A 289 7.37 -16.51 -8.27
C TYR A 289 8.61 -17.37 -8.05
N TYR A 290 9.08 -18.04 -9.10
CA TYR A 290 10.26 -18.91 -9.07
C TYR A 290 11.41 -18.18 -9.76
N LEU A 291 12.50 -17.98 -9.03
CA LEU A 291 13.66 -17.20 -9.48
C LEU A 291 14.87 -18.11 -9.68
N ASP A 292 15.34 -18.14 -10.94
CA ASP A 292 16.67 -18.59 -11.36
C ASP A 292 17.55 -17.36 -11.47
N VAL A 293 18.67 -17.35 -10.74
CA VAL A 293 19.62 -16.23 -10.69
C VAL A 293 21.08 -16.66 -10.86
N LYS A 294 21.35 -17.96 -10.96
CA LYS A 294 22.69 -18.53 -11.17
C LYS A 294 22.63 -19.98 -11.65
N GLU A 295 23.75 -20.47 -12.17
CA GLU A 295 23.89 -21.89 -12.51
C GLU A 295 23.88 -22.79 -11.26
N GLY A 296 23.24 -23.96 -11.36
CA GLY A 296 23.29 -25.04 -10.36
C GLY A 296 22.14 -25.09 -9.34
N GLY A 297 20.99 -24.44 -9.61
CA GLY A 297 19.82 -24.45 -8.73
C GLY A 297 19.06 -25.78 -8.61
N TYR A 298 18.04 -25.77 -7.75
CA TYR A 298 17.25 -26.95 -7.41
C TYR A 298 16.00 -27.11 -8.30
N GLN A 299 15.39 -28.29 -8.25
CA GLN A 299 14.04 -28.50 -8.79
C GLN A 299 13.00 -27.96 -7.80
N TYR A 300 12.15 -27.02 -8.24
CA TYR A 300 11.00 -26.55 -7.47
C TYR A 300 9.73 -26.58 -8.33
N GLY A 301 8.76 -27.40 -7.92
CA GLY A 301 7.60 -27.74 -8.74
C GLY A 301 8.03 -28.32 -10.09
N ASN A 302 7.57 -27.70 -11.18
CA ASN A 302 7.93 -28.08 -12.54
C ASN A 302 9.24 -27.45 -13.04
N TYR A 303 9.85 -26.52 -12.29
CA TYR A 303 10.97 -25.72 -12.75
C TYR A 303 12.29 -26.23 -12.17
N SER A 304 13.33 -26.31 -13.02
CA SER A 304 14.71 -26.58 -12.62
C SER A 304 15.52 -25.29 -12.47
N GLY A 305 16.64 -25.34 -11.77
CA GLY A 305 17.53 -24.18 -11.60
C GLY A 305 16.89 -23.06 -10.79
N ILE A 306 16.16 -23.37 -9.72
CA ILE A 306 15.54 -22.37 -8.84
C ILE A 306 16.38 -22.21 -7.57
N GLU A 307 16.81 -20.98 -7.28
CA GLU A 307 17.47 -20.60 -6.04
C GLU A 307 16.52 -19.95 -5.03
N TYR A 308 15.51 -19.23 -5.51
CA TYR A 308 14.59 -18.49 -4.64
C TYR A 308 13.14 -18.64 -5.09
N VAL A 309 12.24 -18.67 -4.11
CA VAL A 309 10.78 -18.63 -4.34
C VAL A 309 10.20 -17.47 -3.56
N VAL A 310 9.45 -16.60 -4.23
CA VAL A 310 8.57 -15.64 -3.56
C VAL A 310 7.22 -16.28 -3.36
N LYS A 311 6.70 -16.29 -2.12
CA LYS A 311 5.38 -16.82 -1.76
C LYS A 311 4.82 -16.08 -0.55
N GLY A 312 3.57 -15.64 -0.64
CA GLY A 312 2.83 -15.05 0.49
C GLY A 312 3.54 -13.87 1.16
N ASN A 313 4.00 -12.89 0.36
CA ASN A 313 4.76 -11.70 0.79
C ASN A 313 6.21 -11.92 1.26
N TYR A 314 6.79 -13.12 1.09
CA TYR A 314 8.18 -13.38 1.48
C TYR A 314 8.96 -14.07 0.36
N VAL A 315 10.25 -13.72 0.19
CA VAL A 315 11.22 -14.48 -0.61
C VAL A 315 11.97 -15.46 0.28
N TYR A 316 12.11 -16.70 -0.18
CA TYR A 316 12.73 -17.83 0.50
C TYR A 316 13.89 -18.37 -0.34
N PRO A 317 15.09 -18.62 0.23
CA PRO A 317 16.10 -19.43 -0.41
C PRO A 317 15.62 -20.89 -0.55
N VAL A 318 15.99 -21.55 -1.64
CA VAL A 318 15.80 -22.98 -1.86
C VAL A 318 17.07 -23.72 -1.43
N ILE A 319 16.90 -24.79 -0.65
CA ILE A 319 18.00 -25.56 -0.02
C ILE A 319 17.96 -27.06 -0.37
N GLY A 320 17.20 -27.40 -1.41
CA GLY A 320 16.95 -28.76 -1.85
C GLY A 320 15.72 -28.82 -2.74
N ASN A 321 15.54 -29.92 -3.47
CA ASN A 321 14.39 -30.08 -4.35
C ASN A 321 13.08 -29.94 -3.57
N ASN A 322 12.21 -29.02 -3.99
CA ASN A 322 10.96 -28.62 -3.33
C ASN A 322 11.11 -28.20 -1.85
N LYS A 323 12.28 -27.69 -1.43
CA LYS A 323 12.55 -27.37 -0.02
C LYS A 323 13.01 -25.91 0.18
N LEU A 324 12.18 -25.12 0.86
CA LEU A 324 12.46 -23.74 1.25
C LEU A 324 13.20 -23.65 2.59
N ASP A 325 14.08 -22.66 2.73
CA ASP A 325 14.70 -22.25 3.99
C ASP A 325 13.85 -21.14 4.66
N SER A 326 12.83 -21.55 5.40
CA SER A 326 11.97 -20.62 6.15
C SER A 326 12.71 -19.79 7.21
N SER A 327 13.93 -20.20 7.62
CA SER A 327 14.73 -19.45 8.60
C SER A 327 15.42 -18.21 8.02
N LYS A 328 15.52 -18.13 6.69
CA LYS A 328 16.15 -17.02 5.94
C LYS A 328 15.18 -16.26 5.05
N LYS A 329 13.87 -16.42 5.27
CA LYS A 329 12.87 -15.68 4.51
C LYS A 329 12.96 -14.18 4.82
N SER A 330 12.69 -13.33 3.82
CA SER A 330 12.61 -11.88 4.01
C SER A 330 11.40 -11.31 3.28
N ALA A 331 10.81 -10.24 3.82
CA ALA A 331 9.59 -9.65 3.29
C ALA A 331 9.81 -9.05 1.88
N VAL A 332 8.76 -9.06 1.06
CA VAL A 332 8.74 -8.55 -0.32
C VAL A 332 7.53 -7.62 -0.44
N TYR A 333 7.69 -6.49 -1.11
CA TYR A 333 6.56 -5.59 -1.37
C TYR A 333 5.60 -6.27 -2.34
N MET A 334 4.32 -6.30 -1.97
CA MET A 334 3.23 -6.80 -2.79
C MET A 334 2.09 -5.78 -2.75
N ASP A 335 1.64 -5.30 -3.90
CA ASP A 335 0.38 -4.57 -4.03
C ASP A 335 -0.64 -5.41 -4.79
N TYR A 336 -1.81 -5.59 -4.20
CA TYR A 336 -2.86 -6.48 -4.67
C TYR A 336 -4.08 -5.68 -5.12
N GLN A 337 -4.32 -5.61 -6.43
CA GLN A 337 -5.49 -4.97 -7.04
C GLN A 337 -6.39 -6.04 -7.70
N ASP A 338 -7.66 -5.71 -7.95
CA ASP A 338 -8.62 -6.66 -8.53
C ASP A 338 -8.21 -7.15 -9.95
N ASN A 339 -7.45 -6.32 -10.67
CA ASN A 339 -6.98 -6.54 -12.04
C ASN A 339 -5.46 -6.66 -12.18
N ALA A 340 -4.68 -6.46 -11.12
CA ALA A 340 -3.21 -6.48 -11.16
C ALA A 340 -2.59 -6.88 -9.82
N VAL A 341 -1.45 -7.56 -9.86
CA VAL A 341 -0.58 -7.72 -8.67
C VAL A 341 0.83 -7.27 -9.00
N THR A 342 1.33 -6.29 -8.24
CA THR A 342 2.67 -5.73 -8.39
C THR A 342 3.57 -6.26 -7.27
N MET A 343 4.82 -6.60 -7.61
CA MET A 343 5.86 -7.01 -6.67
C MET A 343 7.07 -6.09 -6.80
N GLN A 344 7.66 -5.70 -5.67
CA GLN A 344 9.04 -5.18 -5.63
C GLN A 344 9.90 -6.02 -4.68
N LEU A 345 11.00 -6.56 -5.19
CA LEU A 345 11.95 -7.40 -4.48
C LEU A 345 13.33 -6.75 -4.54
N LYS A 346 14.05 -6.60 -3.42
CA LYS A 346 15.41 -6.03 -3.45
C LYS A 346 16.38 -7.08 -3.96
N LEU A 347 17.24 -6.74 -4.92
CA LEU A 347 18.23 -7.65 -5.50
C LEU A 347 19.19 -8.20 -4.44
N SER A 348 19.45 -7.45 -3.37
CA SER A 348 20.22 -7.89 -2.20
C SER A 348 19.62 -9.10 -1.48
N GLN A 349 18.30 -9.31 -1.55
CA GLN A 349 17.61 -10.48 -0.98
C GLN A 349 17.87 -11.78 -1.79
N ILE A 350 18.31 -11.65 -3.04
CA ILE A 350 18.56 -12.77 -3.97
C ILE A 350 20.03 -12.84 -4.44
N GLY A 351 20.95 -12.15 -3.76
CA GLY A 351 22.40 -12.23 -4.00
C GLY A 351 22.97 -11.20 -4.97
N ASN A 352 22.24 -10.11 -5.25
CA ASN A 352 22.62 -9.04 -6.20
C ASN A 352 22.95 -9.54 -7.62
N PRO A 353 22.05 -10.32 -8.28
CA PRO A 353 22.25 -10.71 -9.67
C PRO A 353 22.33 -9.47 -10.57
N ALA A 354 23.27 -9.48 -11.51
CA ALA A 354 23.42 -8.41 -12.49
C ALA A 354 22.27 -8.42 -13.52
N ALA A 355 22.08 -7.29 -14.20
CA ALA A 355 21.07 -7.17 -15.24
C ALA A 355 21.18 -8.29 -16.29
N GLY A 356 20.05 -8.90 -16.64
CA GLY A 356 19.98 -10.03 -17.55
C GLY A 356 20.40 -11.39 -16.98
N GLN A 357 20.72 -11.51 -15.68
CA GLN A 357 21.03 -12.80 -15.03
C GLN A 357 19.83 -13.46 -14.35
N ILE A 358 18.70 -12.75 -14.20
CA ILE A 358 17.47 -13.30 -13.60
C ILE A 358 16.60 -13.93 -14.69
N SER A 359 16.11 -15.15 -14.44
CA SER A 359 14.97 -15.72 -15.15
C SER A 359 13.87 -16.08 -14.15
N ILE A 360 12.63 -15.72 -14.48
CA ILE A 360 11.48 -15.76 -13.57
C ILE A 360 10.29 -16.49 -14.18
N ALA A 361 9.66 -17.37 -13.40
CA ALA A 361 8.35 -17.92 -13.72
C ALA A 361 7.35 -17.54 -12.62
N TYR A 362 6.06 -17.49 -12.97
CA TYR A 362 4.97 -17.21 -12.04
C TYR A 362 3.92 -18.33 -12.07
N LEU A 363 3.35 -18.62 -10.90
CA LEU A 363 2.19 -19.48 -10.71
C LEU A 363 1.15 -18.73 -9.86
N GLY A 364 -0.02 -18.46 -10.45
CA GLY A 364 -1.16 -17.87 -9.74
C GLY A 364 -2.13 -18.91 -9.17
N LYS A 365 -3.02 -18.48 -8.28
CA LYS A 365 -4.08 -19.27 -7.61
C LYS A 365 -4.73 -20.36 -8.47
N SER A 366 -5.25 -20.00 -9.64
CA SER A 366 -5.96 -20.93 -10.54
C SER A 366 -5.01 -21.82 -11.37
N LYS A 367 -3.74 -21.93 -10.94
CA LYS A 367 -2.64 -22.70 -11.55
C LYS A 367 -2.23 -22.25 -12.96
N HIS A 368 -2.61 -21.05 -13.37
CA HIS A 368 -2.06 -20.41 -14.56
C HIS A 368 -0.56 -20.17 -14.37
N ARG A 369 0.23 -20.55 -15.37
CA ARG A 369 1.68 -20.39 -15.42
C ARG A 369 2.04 -19.29 -16.39
N LEU A 370 2.97 -18.44 -16.00
CA LEU A 370 3.52 -17.40 -16.87
C LEU A 370 5.04 -17.56 -16.94
N PRO A 371 5.64 -17.75 -18.13
CA PRO A 371 4.97 -18.01 -19.43
C PRO A 371 4.21 -19.35 -19.51
N GLN A 372 3.23 -19.45 -20.43
CA GLN A 372 2.33 -20.60 -20.59
C GLN A 372 3.05 -21.96 -20.72
N ASN A 373 4.13 -21.98 -21.49
CA ASN A 373 4.88 -23.19 -21.86
C ASN A 373 5.60 -23.85 -20.68
N GLY A 374 5.60 -23.22 -19.49
CA GLY A 374 6.30 -23.73 -18.32
C GLY A 374 7.81 -23.44 -18.32
N GLU A 375 8.27 -22.53 -19.19
CA GLU A 375 9.62 -21.98 -19.15
C GLU A 375 9.73 -20.82 -18.13
N LYS A 376 10.89 -20.16 -18.09
CA LYS A 376 11.15 -18.95 -17.29
C LYS A 376 11.36 -17.77 -18.23
N LEU A 377 10.72 -16.64 -17.94
CA LEU A 377 10.92 -15.38 -18.64
C LEU A 377 12.24 -14.75 -18.21
N LYS A 378 13.14 -14.44 -19.15
CA LYS A 378 14.40 -13.76 -18.84
C LYS A 378 14.18 -12.27 -18.58
N VAL A 379 14.67 -11.75 -17.45
CA VAL A 379 14.53 -10.33 -17.09
C VAL A 379 15.58 -9.51 -17.84
N THR A 380 15.23 -9.08 -19.06
CA THR A 380 16.10 -8.27 -19.93
C THR A 380 15.82 -6.77 -19.85
N SER A 381 14.61 -6.36 -19.46
CA SER A 381 14.27 -4.95 -19.29
C SER A 381 14.98 -4.36 -18.07
N VAL A 382 15.72 -3.27 -18.27
CA VAL A 382 16.40 -2.52 -17.21
C VAL A 382 15.72 -1.16 -17.04
N TRP A 383 15.18 -0.93 -15.85
CA TRP A 383 14.56 0.33 -15.44
C TRP A 383 15.64 1.30 -14.94
N LYS A 384 15.45 2.61 -15.16
CA LYS A 384 16.44 3.65 -14.79
C LYS A 384 15.90 4.59 -13.73
N THR A 385 16.00 4.17 -12.47
CA THR A 385 15.74 5.04 -11.31
C THR A 385 16.78 6.16 -11.29
N LYS A 386 16.33 7.41 -11.40
CA LYS A 386 17.22 8.57 -11.54
C LYS A 386 17.83 8.94 -10.19
N ALA A 387 19.14 8.70 -10.03
CA ALA A 387 19.89 9.18 -8.88
C ALA A 387 20.09 10.71 -8.98
N GLU A 388 19.64 11.44 -7.96
CA GLU A 388 19.87 12.87 -7.79
C GLU A 388 21.20 13.16 -7.09
N GLU A 389 21.83 14.29 -7.41
CA GLU A 389 23.08 14.69 -6.77
C GLU A 389 22.85 14.96 -5.28
N ASN A 390 23.81 14.57 -4.43
CA ASN A 390 23.75 14.76 -2.98
C ASN A 390 22.51 14.17 -2.30
N THR A 391 21.93 13.12 -2.91
CA THR A 391 20.72 12.44 -2.42
C THR A 391 21.02 11.04 -1.91
N PHE A 392 20.46 10.73 -0.74
CA PHE A 392 20.40 9.40 -0.15
C PHE A 392 19.03 8.78 -0.42
N TYR A 393 19.00 7.49 -0.69
CA TYR A 393 17.78 6.71 -0.88
C TYR A 393 17.73 5.62 0.19
N PRO A 394 16.96 5.80 1.28
CA PRO A 394 16.82 4.77 2.30
C PRO A 394 16.27 3.47 1.70
N VAL A 395 16.85 2.34 2.10
CA VAL A 395 16.35 1.02 1.67
C VAL A 395 15.00 0.78 2.35
N GLU A 396 13.96 0.51 1.58
CA GLU A 396 12.63 0.24 2.11
C GLU A 396 12.57 -1.11 2.86
N ASP A 397 11.88 -1.14 4.01
CA ASP A 397 11.60 -2.35 4.77
C ASP A 397 10.13 -2.75 4.64
N TYR A 398 9.87 -3.79 3.86
CA TYR A 398 8.55 -4.34 3.57
C TYR A 398 7.94 -5.17 4.72
N THR A 399 8.67 -5.38 5.81
CA THR A 399 8.21 -6.20 6.95
C THR A 399 6.96 -5.58 7.60
N PRO A 400 5.89 -6.37 7.88
CA PRO A 400 4.70 -5.86 8.56
C PRO A 400 4.99 -5.23 9.92
N LYS A 401 4.47 -4.02 10.15
CA LYS A 401 4.74 -3.22 11.36
C LYS A 401 3.47 -2.92 12.13
N ALA A 402 3.37 -3.49 13.33
CA ALA A 402 2.44 -2.99 14.35
C ALA A 402 2.95 -1.63 14.86
N ASN A 403 2.18 -0.59 14.59
CA ASN A 403 2.50 0.82 14.83
C ASN A 403 1.34 1.51 15.59
N PRO A 404 1.59 2.52 16.46
CA PRO A 404 0.53 3.15 17.25
C PRO A 404 -0.61 3.72 16.40
N TYR A 405 -1.84 3.63 16.90
CA TYR A 405 -3.06 4.17 16.28
C TYR A 405 -3.43 3.60 14.89
N LYS A 406 -2.85 2.47 14.46
CA LYS A 406 -3.27 1.75 13.22
C LYS A 406 -3.30 0.22 13.35
N GLY A 407 -3.96 -0.44 12.41
CA GLY A 407 -3.92 -1.88 12.22
C GLY A 407 -4.80 -2.65 13.20
N TRP A 408 -4.34 -3.81 13.68
CA TRP A 408 -5.18 -4.71 14.47
C TRP A 408 -5.39 -4.24 15.92
N VAL A 409 -6.61 -4.41 16.40
CA VAL A 409 -7.04 -4.17 17.77
C VAL A 409 -7.44 -5.51 18.40
N ALA A 410 -6.81 -5.88 19.52
CA ALA A 410 -7.15 -7.08 20.30
C ALA A 410 -8.24 -6.78 21.35
N TRP A 411 -8.93 -7.78 21.89
CA TRP A 411 -9.63 -7.63 23.17
C TRP A 411 -8.65 -7.32 24.33
N ALA A 412 -8.86 -6.24 25.08
CA ALA A 412 -7.98 -5.85 26.19
C ALA A 412 -8.06 -6.80 27.41
N SER A 413 -9.16 -7.52 27.56
CA SER A 413 -9.33 -8.63 28.51
C SER A 413 -8.34 -9.78 28.25
N ASN A 414 -7.89 -9.95 27.00
CA ASN A 414 -6.93 -10.99 26.59
C ASN A 414 -5.45 -10.57 26.81
N GLY A 415 -5.20 -9.77 27.85
CA GLY A 415 -3.85 -9.42 28.30
C GLY A 415 -3.10 -10.61 28.93
N ASN A 416 -1.81 -10.43 29.21
CA ASN A 416 -0.94 -11.43 29.86
C ASN A 416 -0.84 -12.81 29.15
N ARG A 417 -1.15 -12.89 27.84
CA ARG A 417 -0.91 -14.09 27.01
C ARG A 417 0.57 -14.22 26.61
N ASP A 418 0.96 -15.44 26.22
CA ASP A 418 2.30 -15.76 25.73
C ASP A 418 2.64 -15.02 24.43
N GLU A 419 3.52 -14.03 24.54
CA GLU A 419 3.91 -13.11 23.46
C GLU A 419 4.57 -13.81 22.28
N SER A 420 5.24 -14.94 22.52
CA SER A 420 5.86 -15.72 21.45
C SER A 420 4.78 -16.26 20.50
N LYS A 421 3.57 -16.52 21.02
CA LYS A 421 2.43 -17.12 20.32
C LYS A 421 1.40 -16.11 19.82
N THR A 422 1.25 -14.91 20.40
CA THR A 422 0.26 -13.91 19.95
C THR A 422 0.76 -13.03 18.80
N GLN A 423 -0.15 -12.44 18.03
CA GLN A 423 0.18 -11.35 17.08
C GLN A 423 0.74 -10.12 17.82
N GLU A 424 1.59 -9.30 17.18
CA GLU A 424 1.99 -7.99 17.74
C GLU A 424 0.87 -6.98 17.47
N VAL A 425 0.44 -6.26 18.51
CA VAL A 425 -0.54 -5.17 18.41
C VAL A 425 -0.03 -3.91 19.11
N LYS A 426 -0.52 -2.74 18.66
CA LYS A 426 -0.33 -1.45 19.34
C LYS A 426 -1.64 -0.82 19.83
N MET A 427 -2.76 -1.51 19.62
CA MET A 427 -4.06 -1.17 20.18
C MET A 427 -4.76 -2.39 20.78
N ALA A 428 -5.53 -2.16 21.84
CA ALA A 428 -6.49 -3.12 22.36
C ALA A 428 -7.81 -2.42 22.72
N TYR A 429 -8.93 -3.11 22.63
CA TYR A 429 -10.27 -2.56 22.82
C TYR A 429 -10.87 -3.00 24.15
N PHE A 430 -11.60 -2.09 24.78
CA PHE A 430 -12.41 -2.37 25.95
C PHE A 430 -13.72 -1.59 25.89
N ASP A 431 -14.78 -2.28 26.28
CA ASP A 431 -16.10 -1.71 26.48
C ASP A 431 -16.38 -1.61 27.98
N ILE A 432 -16.95 -0.49 28.43
CA ILE A 432 -17.32 -0.30 29.83
C ILE A 432 -18.83 -0.38 29.96
N LYS A 433 -19.36 -1.28 30.79
CA LYS A 433 -20.78 -1.28 31.18
C LYS A 433 -20.98 -0.23 32.27
N TRP A 434 -22.08 0.52 32.22
CA TRP A 434 -22.33 1.56 33.23
C TRP A 434 -22.54 0.97 34.64
N SER A 435 -23.16 -0.22 34.74
CA SER A 435 -23.32 -0.96 36.00
C SER A 435 -21.98 -1.33 36.66
N GLU A 436 -20.94 -1.61 35.86
CA GLU A 436 -19.57 -1.84 36.33
C GLU A 436 -18.86 -0.54 36.70
N LEU A 437 -19.07 0.53 35.91
CA LEU A 437 -18.40 1.82 36.10
C LEU A 437 -18.92 2.59 37.32
N GLU A 438 -20.23 2.63 37.54
CA GLU A 438 -20.87 3.46 38.57
C GLU A 438 -21.86 2.62 39.41
N PRO A 439 -21.38 1.59 40.15
CA PRO A 439 -22.24 0.69 40.92
C PRO A 439 -23.03 1.42 42.02
N VAL A 440 -22.53 2.58 42.48
CA VAL A 440 -23.21 3.49 43.41
C VAL A 440 -23.14 4.90 42.82
N GLU A 441 -24.24 5.64 42.84
CA GLU A 441 -24.33 6.99 42.27
C GLU A 441 -23.19 7.91 42.73
N GLY A 442 -22.50 8.51 41.76
CA GLY A 442 -21.35 9.40 41.98
C GLY A 442 -20.05 8.72 42.44
N LYS A 443 -20.01 7.38 42.52
CA LYS A 443 -18.81 6.60 42.89
C LYS A 443 -18.39 5.70 41.74
N TYR A 444 -17.34 6.11 41.05
CA TYR A 444 -16.82 5.45 39.84
C TYR A 444 -15.72 4.44 40.17
N ASP A 445 -15.87 3.18 39.78
CA ASP A 445 -14.88 2.10 39.95
C ASP A 445 -13.94 1.96 38.74
N PHE A 446 -13.09 2.98 38.55
CA PHE A 446 -12.05 2.92 37.51
C PHE A 446 -11.01 1.82 37.79
N GLU A 447 -10.71 1.51 39.04
CA GLU A 447 -9.70 0.49 39.40
C GLU A 447 -10.17 -0.92 38.99
N GLY A 448 -11.43 -1.26 39.27
CA GLY A 448 -12.05 -2.51 38.84
C GLY A 448 -12.04 -2.68 37.31
N VAL A 449 -12.42 -1.62 36.57
CA VAL A 449 -12.37 -1.60 35.09
C VAL A 449 -10.94 -1.77 34.57
N GLU A 450 -9.98 -0.98 35.07
CA GLU A 450 -8.59 -1.03 34.61
C GLU A 450 -7.92 -2.38 34.88
N LYS A 451 -8.28 -3.01 36.01
CA LYS A 451 -7.86 -4.36 36.37
C LYS A 451 -8.49 -5.43 35.46
N LYS A 452 -9.80 -5.36 35.21
CA LYS A 452 -10.54 -6.27 34.31
C LYS A 452 -9.94 -6.28 32.89
N TYR A 453 -9.50 -5.13 32.41
CA TYR A 453 -8.96 -4.95 31.06
C TYR A 453 -7.42 -4.85 30.99
N ASN A 454 -6.71 -5.29 32.04
CA ASN A 454 -5.24 -5.42 32.08
C ASN A 454 -4.46 -4.13 31.71
N PHE A 455 -4.93 -2.95 32.11
CA PHE A 455 -4.33 -1.66 31.69
C PHE A 455 -2.82 -1.56 31.95
N ASP A 456 -2.34 -2.06 33.09
CA ASP A 456 -0.92 -2.05 33.45
C ASP A 456 -0.04 -2.88 32.49
N TYR A 457 -0.57 -3.99 31.97
CA TYR A 457 0.12 -4.82 30.98
C TYR A 457 0.21 -4.10 29.63
N TRP A 458 -0.90 -3.50 29.17
CA TRP A 458 -0.93 -2.75 27.91
C TRP A 458 -0.05 -1.50 27.96
N ARG A 459 -0.09 -0.74 29.06
CA ARG A 459 0.74 0.45 29.30
C ARG A 459 2.24 0.12 29.25
N LYS A 460 2.67 -0.98 29.88
CA LYS A 460 4.08 -1.45 29.83
C LYS A 460 4.56 -1.80 28.43
N LYS A 461 3.66 -2.11 27.49
CA LYS A 461 3.96 -2.41 26.08
C LYS A 461 3.83 -1.22 25.12
N GLY A 462 3.44 -0.05 25.63
CA GLY A 462 3.09 1.10 24.81
C GLY A 462 1.84 0.88 23.95
N VAL A 463 0.96 -0.05 24.35
CA VAL A 463 -0.31 -0.30 23.67
C VAL A 463 -1.33 0.72 24.17
N LYS A 464 -1.96 1.42 23.22
CA LYS A 464 -3.05 2.37 23.48
C LYS A 464 -4.40 1.63 23.47
N LEU A 465 -5.43 2.19 24.08
CA LEU A 465 -6.73 1.51 24.21
C LEU A 465 -7.86 2.17 23.41
N ASN A 466 -8.76 1.39 22.83
CA ASN A 466 -9.99 1.88 22.21
C ASN A 466 -11.16 1.71 23.19
N LEU A 467 -11.85 2.80 23.52
CA LEU A 467 -12.93 2.83 24.50
C LEU A 467 -14.30 2.86 23.80
N ARG A 468 -15.23 2.01 24.24
CA ARG A 468 -16.69 2.17 24.05
C ARG A 468 -17.39 2.20 25.42
N PHE A 469 -18.40 3.05 25.60
CA PHE A 469 -19.27 3.02 26.78
C PHE A 469 -20.62 2.40 26.40
N VAL A 470 -21.17 1.53 27.25
CA VAL A 470 -22.31 0.67 26.90
C VAL A 470 -23.37 0.69 27.99
N MET A 471 -24.63 0.95 27.59
CA MET A 471 -25.81 0.96 28.47
C MET A 471 -26.76 -0.22 28.20
N ASP A 472 -26.58 -0.92 27.08
CA ASP A 472 -27.35 -2.11 26.68
C ASP A 472 -26.48 -3.05 25.84
N ASN A 473 -26.21 -4.25 26.35
CA ASN A 473 -25.43 -5.29 25.69
C ASN A 473 -26.15 -6.63 25.81
N PRO A 474 -26.90 -7.04 24.78
CA PRO A 474 -27.68 -8.26 24.81
C PRO A 474 -26.89 -9.51 25.24
N THR A 475 -27.51 -10.33 26.09
CA THR A 475 -26.96 -11.62 26.55
C THR A 475 -27.99 -12.75 26.36
N LYS A 476 -27.84 -13.86 27.09
CA LYS A 476 -28.84 -14.94 27.16
C LYS A 476 -29.71 -14.89 28.42
N ASP A 477 -29.40 -14.00 29.37
CA ASP A 477 -30.16 -13.86 30.62
C ASP A 477 -31.25 -12.79 30.44
N PRO A 478 -32.56 -13.13 30.58
CA PRO A 478 -33.65 -12.17 30.48
C PRO A 478 -33.71 -11.13 31.60
N ASN A 479 -32.88 -11.26 32.64
CA ASN A 479 -32.80 -10.30 33.75
C ASN A 479 -31.52 -9.42 33.69
N HIS A 480 -30.73 -9.53 32.62
CA HIS A 480 -29.49 -8.78 32.43
C HIS A 480 -29.73 -7.29 32.13
N MET A 481 -28.89 -6.42 32.68
CA MET A 481 -28.96 -4.96 32.49
C MET A 481 -27.59 -4.31 32.70
N ASP A 482 -27.18 -3.45 31.75
CA ASP A 482 -25.87 -2.76 31.79
C ASP A 482 -25.90 -1.34 32.40
N ILE A 483 -27.08 -0.80 32.75
CA ILE A 483 -27.18 0.39 33.61
C ILE A 483 -27.17 0.00 35.09
N PRO A 484 -26.63 0.84 36.00
CA PRO A 484 -26.62 0.51 37.43
C PRO A 484 -28.03 0.53 38.02
N LYS A 485 -28.29 -0.36 39.00
CA LYS A 485 -29.61 -0.55 39.63
C LYS A 485 -30.20 0.73 40.22
N TRP A 486 -29.37 1.60 40.81
CA TRP A 486 -29.82 2.89 41.36
C TRP A 486 -30.38 3.82 40.29
N LEU A 487 -29.86 3.75 39.06
CA LEU A 487 -30.33 4.55 37.94
C LEU A 487 -31.65 3.97 37.42
N TYR A 488 -31.71 2.66 37.20
CA TYR A 488 -32.96 1.96 36.84
C TYR A 488 -34.11 2.33 37.79
N ASP A 489 -33.89 2.31 39.11
CA ASP A 489 -34.91 2.66 40.10
C ASP A 489 -35.38 4.14 39.99
N LYS A 490 -34.50 5.05 39.56
CA LYS A 490 -34.88 6.44 39.25
C LYS A 490 -35.69 6.54 37.96
N LEU A 491 -35.32 5.80 36.91
CA LEU A 491 -36.04 5.78 35.64
C LEU A 491 -37.44 5.18 35.79
N VAL A 492 -37.59 4.10 36.57
CA VAL A 492 -38.88 3.52 36.95
C VAL A 492 -39.73 4.53 37.72
N LYS A 493 -39.13 5.29 38.66
CA LYS A 493 -39.83 6.31 39.45
C LYS A 493 -40.22 7.55 38.63
N GLU A 494 -39.37 7.97 37.70
CA GLU A 494 -39.68 9.03 36.72
C GLU A 494 -40.83 8.61 35.81
N ASN A 495 -40.89 7.31 35.46
CA ASN A 495 -41.91 6.70 34.61
C ASN A 495 -42.17 7.51 33.32
N TYR A 496 -41.10 8.01 32.70
CA TYR A 496 -41.18 8.91 31.56
C TYR A 496 -42.03 8.28 30.43
N ASN A 497 -43.06 9.01 30.00
CA ASN A 497 -44.08 8.56 29.04
C ASN A 497 -44.77 7.21 29.37
N GLY A 498 -44.76 6.77 30.62
CA GLY A 498 -45.35 5.51 31.05
C GLY A 498 -44.49 4.26 30.77
N GLU A 499 -43.25 4.43 30.33
CA GLU A 499 -42.37 3.33 29.90
C GLU A 499 -41.63 2.62 31.05
N GLN A 500 -41.95 2.89 32.33
CA GLN A 500 -41.32 2.23 33.49
C GLN A 500 -39.77 2.21 33.44
N GLY A 501 -39.20 3.29 32.90
CA GLY A 501 -37.76 3.50 32.76
C GLY A 501 -37.10 2.90 31.50
N GLY A 502 -37.80 2.09 30.71
CA GLY A 502 -37.28 1.47 29.50
C GLY A 502 -37.95 0.13 29.18
N LYS A 503 -37.34 -0.66 28.30
CA LYS A 503 -37.93 -1.90 27.80
C LYS A 503 -37.02 -3.11 28.02
N TRP A 504 -37.51 -4.03 28.86
CA TRP A 504 -37.00 -5.39 28.93
C TRP A 504 -37.32 -6.16 27.65
N TYR A 505 -36.35 -6.92 27.15
CA TYR A 505 -36.52 -7.72 25.93
C TYR A 505 -35.86 -9.10 26.07
N ASN A 506 -36.38 -10.06 25.29
CA ASN A 506 -35.83 -11.39 25.14
C ASN A 506 -36.32 -11.95 23.80
N SER A 507 -35.42 -12.16 22.83
CA SER A 507 -35.77 -12.79 21.55
C SER A 507 -34.60 -13.57 20.93
N PRO A 508 -34.87 -14.54 20.04
CA PRO A 508 -33.83 -15.34 19.40
C PRO A 508 -32.87 -14.55 18.50
N GLU A 509 -33.31 -13.40 17.96
CA GLU A 509 -32.56 -12.61 16.98
C GLU A 509 -31.43 -11.78 17.60
N ILE A 510 -31.62 -11.28 18.83
CA ILE A 510 -30.66 -10.41 19.52
C ILE A 510 -30.24 -10.90 20.90
N GLY A 511 -30.97 -11.85 21.50
CA GLY A 511 -30.81 -12.22 22.90
C GLY A 511 -31.72 -11.41 23.82
N ALA A 512 -31.27 -11.17 25.05
CA ALA A 512 -32.07 -10.60 26.11
C ALA A 512 -31.32 -9.57 26.96
N GLY A 513 -32.05 -8.60 27.51
CA GLY A 513 -31.49 -7.48 28.25
C GLY A 513 -32.52 -6.37 28.52
N PHE A 514 -32.02 -5.14 28.74
CA PHE A 514 -32.82 -3.97 29.05
C PHE A 514 -32.34 -2.72 28.30
N ALA A 515 -33.18 -2.22 27.39
CA ALA A 515 -32.97 -0.95 26.71
C ALA A 515 -33.57 0.19 27.56
N PRO A 516 -32.77 1.09 28.16
CA PRO A 516 -33.31 2.19 28.95
C PRO A 516 -34.05 3.20 28.05
N ASN A 517 -35.03 3.94 28.60
CA ASN A 517 -35.72 4.98 27.83
C ASN A 517 -34.77 6.15 27.55
N TYR A 518 -34.15 6.15 26.37
CA TYR A 518 -33.19 7.15 25.92
C TYR A 518 -33.73 8.59 25.91
N ASN A 519 -35.05 8.79 25.93
CA ASN A 519 -35.67 10.12 26.00
C ASN A 519 -35.79 10.68 27.43
N SER A 520 -35.51 9.87 28.45
CA SER A 520 -35.56 10.26 29.87
C SER A 520 -34.63 11.45 30.17
N PRO A 521 -35.15 12.56 30.72
CA PRO A 521 -34.32 13.65 31.23
C PRO A 521 -33.36 13.19 32.34
N THR A 522 -33.81 12.26 33.21
CA THR A 522 -32.97 11.67 34.25
C THR A 522 -31.78 10.88 33.68
N LEU A 523 -32.01 10.07 32.64
CA LEU A 523 -30.95 9.31 31.97
C LEU A 523 -29.94 10.23 31.28
N ILE A 524 -30.43 11.24 30.55
CA ILE A 524 -29.58 12.24 29.87
C ILE A 524 -28.67 12.95 30.90
N ALA A 525 -29.25 13.46 32.00
CA ALA A 525 -28.49 14.16 33.04
C ALA A 525 -27.52 13.26 33.83
N ALA A 526 -27.81 11.96 33.94
CA ALA A 526 -26.87 10.98 34.49
C ALA A 526 -25.73 10.67 33.49
N HIS A 527 -26.05 10.54 32.20
CA HIS A 527 -25.09 10.24 31.14
C HIS A 527 -24.05 11.36 31.01
N GLU A 528 -24.45 12.63 31.09
CA GLU A 528 -23.51 13.77 31.11
C GLU A 528 -22.44 13.63 32.20
N LYS A 529 -22.84 13.24 33.41
CA LYS A 529 -21.93 13.04 34.55
C LYS A 529 -20.97 11.87 34.32
N ALA A 530 -21.49 10.75 33.83
CA ALA A 530 -20.68 9.56 33.52
C ALA A 530 -19.65 9.84 32.42
N ILE A 531 -20.04 10.49 31.32
CA ILE A 531 -19.11 10.88 30.24
C ILE A 531 -18.07 11.90 30.72
N LYS A 532 -18.48 12.87 31.56
CA LYS A 532 -17.55 13.81 32.20
C LYS A 532 -16.53 13.12 33.13
N ALA A 533 -16.96 12.10 33.87
CA ALA A 533 -16.07 11.28 34.69
C ALA A 533 -15.10 10.45 33.83
N LEU A 534 -15.59 9.83 32.75
CA LEU A 534 -14.78 9.08 31.78
C LEU A 534 -13.73 9.97 31.12
N ALA A 535 -14.11 11.13 30.58
CA ALA A 535 -13.17 12.06 29.97
C ALA A 535 -12.11 12.54 30.96
N LYS A 536 -12.50 12.86 32.20
CA LYS A 536 -11.56 13.23 33.28
C LYS A 536 -10.52 12.13 33.56
N ARG A 537 -10.85 10.85 33.34
CA ARG A 537 -9.91 9.72 33.52
C ARG A 537 -9.13 9.37 32.24
N TYR A 538 -9.74 9.55 31.06
CA TYR A 538 -9.32 8.88 29.83
C TYR A 538 -9.16 9.80 28.59
N ASP A 539 -9.37 11.12 28.67
CA ASP A 539 -9.09 12.05 27.55
C ASP A 539 -7.59 12.36 27.40
N ASP A 540 -6.79 11.30 27.29
CA ASP A 540 -5.34 11.34 27.07
C ASP A 540 -4.95 10.37 25.95
N PRO A 541 -4.48 10.85 24.79
CA PRO A 541 -3.95 10.03 23.69
C PRO A 541 -2.80 9.11 24.08
N SER A 542 -2.11 9.38 25.20
CA SER A 542 -1.07 8.49 25.74
C SER A 542 -1.64 7.18 26.29
N ILE A 543 -2.94 7.15 26.63
CA ILE A 543 -3.68 6.01 27.17
C ILE A 543 -4.69 5.50 26.14
N ILE A 544 -5.55 6.36 25.59
CA ILE A 544 -6.64 5.99 24.68
C ILE A 544 -6.27 6.36 23.23
N ALA A 545 -6.30 5.39 22.32
CA ALA A 545 -6.12 5.64 20.90
C ALA A 545 -7.36 6.30 20.27
N PHE A 546 -8.55 5.75 20.54
CA PHE A 546 -9.81 6.22 19.97
C PHE A 546 -10.98 5.99 20.94
N VAL A 547 -11.99 6.85 20.87
CA VAL A 547 -13.29 6.65 21.54
C VAL A 547 -14.35 6.37 20.48
N GLN A 548 -14.91 5.16 20.50
CA GLN A 548 -16.17 4.88 19.81
C GLN A 548 -17.29 5.49 20.65
N ILE A 549 -17.92 6.54 20.13
CA ILE A 549 -19.12 7.13 20.75
C ILE A 549 -20.20 6.06 20.71
N GLY A 550 -20.64 5.67 21.91
CA GLY A 550 -21.58 4.58 22.13
C GLY A 550 -22.78 5.04 22.96
N SER A 551 -22.99 4.35 24.07
CA SER A 551 -24.13 4.47 25.00
C SER A 551 -25.49 4.05 24.43
N LEU A 552 -25.85 4.51 23.23
CA LEU A 552 -27.20 4.31 22.66
C LEU A 552 -27.32 2.99 21.89
N GLY A 553 -28.35 2.21 22.21
CA GLY A 553 -28.73 0.99 21.49
C GLY A 553 -27.89 -0.23 21.82
N HIS A 554 -28.26 -1.36 21.21
CA HIS A 554 -27.61 -2.66 21.40
C HIS A 554 -26.13 -2.59 21.02
N TRP A 555 -25.27 -3.17 21.85
CA TRP A 555 -23.80 -3.12 21.70
C TRP A 555 -23.24 -1.69 21.59
N ALA A 556 -24.05 -0.70 21.99
CA ALA A 556 -23.85 0.73 21.78
C ALA A 556 -23.63 1.14 20.30
N GLU A 557 -24.28 0.45 19.36
CA GLU A 557 -24.20 0.69 17.90
C GLU A 557 -25.24 1.68 17.33
N PHE A 558 -25.90 2.49 18.17
CA PHE A 558 -26.90 3.47 17.75
C PHE A 558 -28.12 2.84 17.02
N HIS A 559 -28.56 1.66 17.49
CA HIS A 559 -29.83 1.06 17.05
C HIS A 559 -30.52 0.24 18.15
N ASN A 560 -31.86 0.19 18.11
CA ASN A 560 -32.67 -0.76 18.90
C ASN A 560 -33.27 -1.84 17.99
N TRP A 561 -32.58 -2.31 16.95
CA TRP A 561 -33.13 -3.36 16.10
C TRP A 561 -33.27 -4.68 16.89
N PRO A 562 -34.42 -5.40 16.83
CA PRO A 562 -35.71 -5.00 16.26
C PRO A 562 -36.51 -4.10 17.23
N GLU A 563 -36.92 -2.90 16.79
CA GLU A 563 -37.53 -1.91 17.69
C GLU A 563 -38.87 -2.37 18.28
N LYS A 564 -39.61 -3.20 17.55
CA LYS A 564 -40.86 -3.82 18.04
C LYS A 564 -40.63 -4.65 19.30
N VAL A 565 -39.45 -5.24 19.43
CA VAL A 565 -39.02 -6.08 20.56
C VAL A 565 -38.35 -5.22 21.63
N SER A 566 -37.34 -4.43 21.30
CA SER A 566 -36.49 -3.73 22.29
C SER A 566 -36.78 -2.23 22.49
N GLY A 567 -37.73 -1.64 21.76
CA GLY A 567 -38.19 -0.25 21.92
C GLY A 567 -37.71 0.66 20.81
N LYS A 568 -38.34 1.81 20.61
CA LYS A 568 -37.95 2.75 19.54
C LYS A 568 -36.61 3.40 19.88
N PHE A 569 -35.71 3.51 18.91
CA PHE A 569 -34.51 4.34 19.03
C PHE A 569 -34.91 5.83 19.10
N PRO A 570 -34.21 6.67 19.89
CA PRO A 570 -34.50 8.09 20.00
C PRO A 570 -34.37 8.84 18.66
N ASN A 571 -35.10 9.95 18.55
CA ASN A 571 -34.95 10.87 17.42
C ASN A 571 -33.66 11.70 17.54
N LEU A 572 -33.25 12.36 16.45
CA LEU A 572 -32.00 13.14 16.36
C LEU A 572 -31.84 14.19 17.47
N SER A 573 -32.91 14.92 17.83
CA SER A 573 -32.87 15.94 18.90
C SER A 573 -32.57 15.38 20.30
N VAL A 574 -32.64 14.05 20.46
CA VAL A 574 -32.29 13.32 21.68
C VAL A 574 -30.94 12.61 21.51
N SER A 575 -30.70 11.88 20.41
CA SER A 575 -29.42 11.19 20.20
C SER A 575 -28.23 12.16 20.21
N ASP A 576 -28.39 13.32 19.59
CA ASP A 576 -27.33 14.33 19.49
C ASP A 576 -26.93 14.90 20.85
N LYS A 577 -27.81 14.87 21.88
CA LYS A 577 -27.45 15.25 23.25
C LYS A 577 -26.42 14.28 23.85
N TYR A 578 -26.63 12.97 23.68
CA TYR A 578 -25.68 11.97 24.16
C TYR A 578 -24.32 12.14 23.46
N VAL A 579 -24.31 12.34 22.14
CA VAL A 579 -23.08 12.62 21.37
C VAL A 579 -22.41 13.92 21.85
N GLN A 580 -23.20 14.98 22.09
CA GLN A 580 -22.71 16.28 22.56
C GLN A 580 -22.02 16.18 23.93
N HIS A 581 -22.45 15.28 24.84
CA HIS A 581 -21.73 15.05 26.10
C HIS A 581 -20.29 14.55 25.88
N TYR A 582 -20.04 13.71 24.86
CA TYR A 582 -18.68 13.29 24.50
C TYR A 582 -17.89 14.47 23.95
N ILE A 583 -18.45 15.19 22.98
CA ILE A 583 -17.84 16.38 22.35
C ILE A 583 -17.48 17.46 23.39
N ASP A 584 -18.31 17.64 24.41
CA ASP A 584 -18.11 18.64 25.45
C ASP A 584 -17.01 18.29 26.45
N ASN A 585 -16.68 17.01 26.62
CA ASN A 585 -15.74 16.55 27.65
C ASN A 585 -14.43 15.96 27.10
N PHE A 586 -14.46 15.21 25.99
CA PHE A 586 -13.25 14.72 25.30
C PHE A 586 -12.75 15.76 24.30
N LYS A 587 -11.50 16.22 24.48
CA LYS A 587 -10.86 17.29 23.70
C LYS A 587 -9.57 16.85 23.02
N ASN A 588 -8.88 15.86 23.58
CA ASN A 588 -7.57 15.42 23.11
C ASN A 588 -7.65 14.14 22.28
N VAL A 589 -8.54 13.22 22.64
CA VAL A 589 -8.71 11.92 21.98
C VAL A 589 -9.68 12.00 20.80
N LYS A 590 -9.35 11.31 19.71
CA LYS A 590 -10.17 11.22 18.50
C LYS A 590 -11.41 10.33 18.74
N MET A 591 -12.57 10.86 18.41
CA MET A 591 -13.88 10.23 18.56
C MET A 591 -14.52 9.88 17.21
N GLY A 592 -15.32 8.81 17.15
CA GLY A 592 -16.11 8.44 15.96
C GLY A 592 -17.44 7.76 16.28
N MET A 593 -18.34 7.67 15.28
CA MET A 593 -19.70 7.12 15.39
C MET A 593 -19.95 5.94 14.43
N ARG A 594 -20.94 5.09 14.75
CA ARG A 594 -21.29 3.89 13.96
C ARG A 594 -21.82 4.17 12.55
N LYS A 595 -22.44 5.34 12.35
CA LYS A 595 -23.05 5.82 11.09
C LYS A 595 -22.78 7.33 10.93
N PRO A 596 -22.80 7.87 9.70
CA PRO A 596 -22.58 9.30 9.47
C PRO A 596 -23.83 10.12 9.85
N PHE A 597 -23.96 10.48 11.12
CA PHE A 597 -24.99 11.44 11.58
C PHE A 597 -24.59 12.88 11.21
N PRO A 598 -25.54 13.84 11.05
CA PRO A 598 -25.21 15.23 10.77
C PRO A 598 -24.30 15.87 11.82
N ILE A 599 -24.48 15.53 13.11
CA ILE A 599 -23.57 15.96 14.18
C ILE A 599 -22.14 15.40 13.99
N ALA A 600 -21.97 14.20 13.46
CA ALA A 600 -20.66 13.60 13.20
C ALA A 600 -19.87 14.43 12.17
N LYS A 601 -20.51 14.81 11.06
CA LYS A 601 -19.94 15.74 10.08
C LYS A 601 -19.64 17.11 10.69
N ASN A 602 -20.63 17.72 11.36
CA ASN A 602 -20.51 19.07 11.93
C ASN A 602 -19.43 19.20 13.01
N LYS A 603 -19.04 18.09 13.64
CA LYS A 603 -18.04 18.03 14.73
C LYS A 603 -16.77 17.28 14.32
N ASN A 604 -16.63 16.95 13.04
CA ASN A 604 -15.45 16.29 12.45
C ASN A 604 -15.07 14.96 13.14
N LEU A 605 -16.07 14.12 13.38
CA LEU A 605 -15.93 12.80 13.98
C LEU A 605 -15.47 11.75 12.97
N GLY A 606 -14.82 10.69 13.46
CA GLY A 606 -14.52 9.48 12.71
C GLY A 606 -15.76 8.61 12.52
N LEU A 607 -15.61 7.50 11.81
CA LEU A 607 -16.67 6.50 11.67
C LEU A 607 -16.16 5.09 11.96
N PHE A 608 -17.05 4.19 12.35
CA PHE A 608 -16.72 2.78 12.51
C PHE A 608 -17.78 1.84 11.93
N ASN A 609 -17.32 0.73 11.34
CA ASN A 609 -18.14 -0.30 10.74
C ASN A 609 -17.95 -1.65 11.45
N ASP A 610 -18.87 -2.02 12.34
CA ASP A 610 -18.83 -3.29 13.09
C ASP A 610 -19.42 -4.49 12.31
N VAL A 611 -19.70 -4.31 11.01
CA VAL A 611 -20.03 -5.42 10.08
C VAL A 611 -19.05 -5.51 8.91
N PHE A 612 -17.78 -5.16 9.15
CA PHE A 612 -16.72 -5.20 8.14
C PHE A 612 -16.52 -6.61 7.57
N GLY A 613 -16.12 -6.72 6.31
CA GLY A 613 -15.98 -7.98 5.59
C GLY A 613 -17.25 -8.40 4.83
N MET A 614 -18.45 -8.09 5.36
CA MET A 614 -19.69 -8.27 4.61
C MET A 614 -19.76 -7.23 3.48
N LYS A 615 -19.63 -7.69 2.22
CA LYS A 615 -19.54 -6.82 1.04
C LYS A 615 -20.69 -5.81 0.97
N ASP A 616 -21.93 -6.28 0.91
CA ASP A 616 -23.08 -5.41 0.66
C ASP A 616 -23.27 -4.38 1.80
N SER A 617 -23.10 -4.80 3.06
CA SER A 617 -23.17 -3.91 4.23
C SER A 617 -22.00 -2.91 4.32
N THR A 618 -20.82 -3.29 3.82
CA THR A 618 -19.66 -2.39 3.79
C THR A 618 -19.74 -1.40 2.63
N ASP A 619 -20.27 -1.83 1.48
CA ASP A 619 -20.59 -0.93 0.36
C ASP A 619 -21.72 0.06 0.74
N GLU A 620 -22.73 -0.38 1.49
CA GLU A 620 -23.77 0.48 2.07
C GLU A 620 -23.19 1.49 3.07
N PHE A 621 -22.30 1.06 3.97
CA PHE A 621 -21.57 1.97 4.85
C PHE A 621 -20.77 3.03 4.07
N ILE A 622 -20.06 2.62 3.01
CA ILE A 622 -19.30 3.53 2.13
C ILE A 622 -20.27 4.50 1.42
N ASP A 623 -21.38 4.02 0.87
CA ASP A 623 -22.40 4.86 0.23
C ASP A 623 -22.96 5.91 1.19
N TRP A 624 -23.29 5.53 2.43
CA TRP A 624 -23.72 6.48 3.46
C TRP A 624 -22.66 7.56 3.75
N THR A 625 -21.37 7.26 3.67
CA THR A 625 -20.33 8.30 3.81
C THR A 625 -20.35 9.30 2.65
N VAL A 626 -20.64 8.85 1.43
CA VAL A 626 -20.59 9.68 0.21
C VAL A 626 -21.91 10.45 -0.01
N ASN A 627 -23.03 9.74 0.04
CA ASN A 627 -24.37 10.22 -0.32
C ASN A 627 -25.22 10.61 0.89
N GLY A 628 -24.78 10.25 2.10
CA GLY A 628 -25.50 10.46 3.36
C GLY A 628 -26.42 9.30 3.69
N TRP A 629 -26.60 9.05 4.99
CA TRP A 629 -27.39 7.93 5.51
C TRP A 629 -28.87 8.05 5.11
N ASP A 630 -29.33 7.14 4.25
CA ASP A 630 -30.65 7.18 3.63
C ASP A 630 -31.79 6.74 4.57
N GLU A 631 -31.50 5.90 5.57
CA GLU A 631 -32.46 5.51 6.60
C GLU A 631 -32.71 6.62 7.66
N ILE A 632 -31.95 7.73 7.65
CA ILE A 632 -32.00 8.75 8.73
C ILE A 632 -33.41 9.34 8.95
N GLY A 633 -34.26 9.30 7.92
CA GLY A 633 -35.58 9.92 7.92
C GLY A 633 -36.55 9.45 9.02
N SER A 634 -36.40 8.23 9.56
CA SER A 634 -37.25 7.75 10.68
C SER A 634 -36.90 8.36 12.04
N TYR A 635 -35.75 9.03 12.14
CA TYR A 635 -35.23 9.67 13.35
C TYR A 635 -35.28 11.21 13.29
N VAL A 636 -35.62 11.80 12.14
CA VAL A 636 -35.76 13.26 12.00
C VAL A 636 -37.04 13.72 12.70
N ASP A 637 -36.91 14.69 13.60
CA ASP A 637 -38.01 15.31 14.33
C ASP A 637 -37.92 16.84 14.28
N ALA A 638 -39.00 17.55 14.63
CA ALA A 638 -39.07 19.00 14.50
C ALA A 638 -38.02 19.77 15.34
N ALA A 639 -37.55 19.21 16.46
CA ALA A 639 -36.50 19.80 17.29
C ALA A 639 -35.07 19.47 16.80
N SER A 640 -34.92 18.60 15.78
CA SER A 640 -33.61 18.32 15.15
C SER A 640 -33.13 19.45 14.23
N GLY A 641 -33.99 20.42 13.91
CA GLY A 641 -33.66 21.58 13.06
C GLY A 641 -33.70 21.32 11.55
N PHE A 642 -33.95 20.09 11.10
CA PHE A 642 -34.11 19.76 9.67
C PHE A 642 -35.58 19.86 9.24
N SER A 643 -35.81 20.46 8.07
CA SER A 643 -37.16 20.65 7.50
C SER A 643 -37.76 19.35 6.97
N ASN A 644 -36.92 18.37 6.62
CA ASN A 644 -37.31 17.05 6.12
C ASN A 644 -36.12 16.07 6.11
N ALA A 645 -36.41 14.78 5.91
CA ALA A 645 -35.42 13.70 5.85
C ALA A 645 -34.29 13.91 4.82
N LYS A 646 -34.60 14.46 3.64
CA LYS A 646 -33.61 14.66 2.56
C LYS A 646 -32.57 15.74 2.93
N GLU A 647 -33.00 16.74 3.69
CA GLU A 647 -32.09 17.75 4.25
C GLU A 647 -31.13 17.12 5.27
N ALA A 648 -31.64 16.31 6.20
CA ALA A 648 -30.83 15.59 7.19
C ALA A 648 -29.85 14.61 6.53
N GLN A 649 -30.28 13.83 5.53
CA GLN A 649 -29.41 12.94 4.76
C GLN A 649 -28.25 13.71 4.11
N LYS A 650 -28.54 14.82 3.41
CA LYS A 650 -27.50 15.65 2.79
C LYS A 650 -26.55 16.28 3.83
N ALA A 651 -27.07 16.62 5.01
CA ALA A 651 -26.26 17.11 6.12
C ALA A 651 -25.39 16.00 6.76
N SER A 652 -25.76 14.73 6.56
CA SER A 652 -25.06 13.54 7.05
C SER A 652 -23.83 13.15 6.19
N ALA A 653 -23.90 13.33 4.86
CA ALA A 653 -22.83 12.96 3.91
C ALA A 653 -21.46 13.58 4.28
N MET A 654 -20.42 12.77 4.43
CA MET A 654 -19.08 13.16 4.92
C MET A 654 -17.92 12.37 4.28
N PRO A 655 -17.78 12.33 2.94
CA PRO A 655 -16.85 11.42 2.23
C PRO A 655 -15.37 11.60 2.61
N ASP A 656 -14.99 12.78 3.07
CA ASP A 656 -13.61 13.15 3.41
C ASP A 656 -13.25 13.02 4.90
N PHE A 657 -14.14 12.44 5.73
CA PHE A 657 -13.94 12.31 7.18
C PHE A 657 -12.58 11.69 7.55
N TRP A 658 -12.20 10.64 6.81
CA TRP A 658 -10.97 9.87 6.98
C TRP A 658 -9.69 10.70 6.85
N LYS A 659 -9.74 11.88 6.22
CA LYS A 659 -8.58 12.79 6.07
C LYS A 659 -8.17 13.46 7.38
N SER A 660 -9.02 13.43 8.41
CA SER A 660 -8.79 14.18 9.67
C SER A 660 -9.20 13.44 10.95
N ASN A 661 -9.95 12.35 10.81
CA ASN A 661 -10.36 11.45 11.88
C ASN A 661 -10.46 10.01 11.35
N TYR A 662 -10.51 9.01 12.22
CA TYR A 662 -10.33 7.60 11.84
C TYR A 662 -11.53 6.99 11.12
N SER A 663 -11.25 5.97 10.32
CA SER A 663 -12.21 4.93 9.91
C SER A 663 -11.83 3.62 10.59
N GLY A 664 -12.76 2.94 11.27
CA GLY A 664 -12.47 1.74 12.05
C GLY A 664 -13.63 0.75 12.13
N GLY A 665 -13.69 -0.04 13.20
CA GLY A 665 -14.74 -1.04 13.44
C GLY A 665 -14.19 -2.46 13.53
N GLU A 666 -15.02 -3.47 13.31
CA GLU A 666 -14.64 -4.88 13.45
C GLU A 666 -15.26 -5.80 12.38
N PHE A 667 -14.71 -7.00 12.22
CA PHE A 667 -15.26 -7.98 11.29
C PHE A 667 -16.61 -8.52 11.79
N ALA A 668 -17.54 -8.63 10.86
CA ALA A 668 -18.87 -9.18 11.09
C ALA A 668 -18.85 -10.60 11.70
N ASN A 669 -19.98 -10.96 12.33
CA ASN A 669 -20.21 -12.26 12.97
C ASN A 669 -19.17 -12.65 14.04
N GLY A 670 -18.36 -11.71 14.52
CA GLY A 670 -17.28 -11.97 15.48
C GLY A 670 -16.16 -12.86 14.94
N ASN A 671 -16.03 -13.02 13.61
CA ASN A 671 -15.18 -14.05 13.01
C ASN A 671 -14.43 -13.60 11.74
N ALA A 672 -13.27 -12.97 11.92
CA ALA A 672 -12.41 -12.54 10.82
C ALA A 672 -11.98 -13.66 9.86
N LYS A 673 -11.95 -14.95 10.27
CA LYS A 673 -11.59 -16.08 9.39
C LYS A 673 -12.50 -16.22 8.16
N LEU A 674 -13.73 -15.72 8.22
CA LEU A 674 -14.65 -15.68 7.07
C LEU A 674 -14.15 -14.74 5.96
N TYR A 675 -13.42 -13.68 6.32
CA TYR A 675 -13.10 -12.55 5.43
C TYR A 675 -11.62 -12.44 5.07
N ILE A 676 -10.73 -13.16 5.77
CA ILE A 676 -9.28 -13.20 5.50
C ILE A 676 -8.82 -14.47 4.75
N SER A 677 -9.76 -15.27 4.25
CA SER A 677 -9.43 -16.47 3.45
C SER A 677 -8.93 -16.09 2.05
N ASP A 678 -8.23 -16.98 1.37
CA ASP A 678 -7.72 -16.72 0.02
C ASP A 678 -8.82 -16.52 -1.04
N ASP A 679 -10.07 -16.87 -0.74
CA ASP A 679 -11.25 -16.59 -1.57
C ASP A 679 -11.89 -15.23 -1.25
N THR A 680 -11.74 -14.71 -0.03
CA THR A 680 -12.38 -13.47 0.44
C THR A 680 -11.42 -12.28 0.61
N ILE A 681 -10.10 -12.52 0.61
CA ILE A 681 -9.07 -11.52 0.92
C ILE A 681 -9.07 -10.30 -0.01
N MET A 682 -9.32 -10.48 -1.32
CA MET A 682 -9.30 -9.35 -2.27
C MET A 682 -10.44 -8.36 -2.02
N GLU A 683 -11.63 -8.88 -1.70
CA GLU A 683 -12.78 -8.07 -1.32
C GLU A 683 -12.50 -7.32 0.00
N THR A 684 -11.85 -7.97 0.97
CA THR A 684 -11.40 -7.33 2.21
C THR A 684 -10.36 -6.23 1.96
N ILE A 685 -9.40 -6.45 1.05
CA ILE A 685 -8.42 -5.42 0.64
C ILE A 685 -9.13 -4.23 -0.03
N ARG A 686 -10.08 -4.48 -0.93
CA ARG A 686 -10.92 -3.45 -1.57
C ARG A 686 -11.67 -2.63 -0.53
N GLN A 687 -12.33 -3.28 0.44
CA GLN A 687 -13.05 -2.61 1.53
C GLN A 687 -12.12 -1.72 2.37
N ILE A 688 -10.89 -2.18 2.69
CA ILE A 688 -9.92 -1.38 3.45
C ILE A 688 -9.54 -0.11 2.70
N ARG A 689 -9.26 -0.20 1.39
CA ARG A 689 -8.96 0.97 0.55
C ARG A 689 -10.17 1.90 0.43
N ALA A 690 -11.33 1.37 0.05
CA ALA A 690 -12.52 2.17 -0.23
C ALA A 690 -13.13 2.87 0.99
N SER A 691 -12.96 2.30 2.19
CA SER A 691 -13.41 2.92 3.46
C SER A 691 -12.28 3.61 4.23
N HIS A 692 -11.06 3.69 3.68
CA HIS A 692 -9.87 4.26 4.30
C HIS A 692 -9.58 3.71 5.73
N THR A 693 -9.76 2.40 5.92
CA THR A 693 -9.73 1.76 7.25
C THR A 693 -8.38 1.98 7.94
N SER A 694 -8.42 2.66 9.07
CA SER A 694 -7.26 2.96 9.92
C SER A 694 -6.90 1.76 10.81
N TRP A 695 -7.92 1.06 11.32
CA TRP A 695 -7.77 -0.06 12.25
C TRP A 695 -8.98 -1.00 12.26
N LEU A 696 -8.79 -2.25 12.70
CA LEU A 696 -9.87 -3.24 12.83
C LEU A 696 -9.77 -4.07 14.12
N GLY A 697 -10.90 -4.20 14.82
CA GLY A 697 -11.12 -5.03 16.00
C GLY A 697 -12.13 -4.41 16.99
N PRO A 698 -12.50 -5.13 18.06
CA PRO A 698 -11.78 -6.27 18.63
C PRO A 698 -11.93 -7.58 17.87
N CYS A 699 -13.03 -7.84 17.14
CA CYS A 699 -13.18 -9.07 16.37
C CYS A 699 -12.27 -9.07 15.14
N SER A 700 -10.98 -9.34 15.35
CA SER A 700 -9.90 -9.24 14.37
C SER A 700 -8.88 -10.38 14.52
N PRO A 701 -7.94 -10.53 13.56
CA PRO A 701 -6.85 -11.49 13.66
C PRO A 701 -5.90 -11.28 14.84
N ALA A 702 -5.94 -10.13 15.54
CA ALA A 702 -5.13 -9.87 16.73
C ALA A 702 -5.26 -10.95 17.81
N ASP A 703 -6.45 -11.54 17.94
CA ASP A 703 -6.74 -12.51 18.98
C ASP A 703 -6.40 -13.96 18.61
N TYR A 704 -5.96 -14.22 17.37
CA TYR A 704 -5.48 -15.53 16.95
C TYR A 704 -4.03 -15.76 17.41
N LEU A 705 -3.72 -16.99 17.80
CA LEU A 705 -2.33 -17.41 17.96
C LEU A 705 -1.69 -17.55 16.57
N LYS A 706 -0.39 -17.25 16.45
CA LYS A 706 0.42 -17.40 15.24
C LYS A 706 0.37 -18.81 14.64
N THR A 707 0.17 -19.82 15.49
CA THR A 707 -0.04 -21.22 15.09
C THR A 707 -1.41 -21.43 14.42
N ASP A 708 -2.44 -20.76 14.93
CA ASP A 708 -3.82 -20.90 14.49
C ASP A 708 -4.12 -20.04 13.25
N SER A 709 -3.18 -19.14 12.92
CA SER A 709 -3.20 -18.24 11.78
C SER A 709 -2.20 -18.62 10.68
N GLU A 710 -1.46 -19.73 10.78
CA GLU A 710 -0.40 -20.08 9.81
C GLU A 710 -0.90 -20.10 8.36
N SER A 711 -2.10 -20.65 8.12
CA SER A 711 -2.76 -20.66 6.80
C SER A 711 -3.29 -19.31 6.33
N TYR A 712 -3.32 -18.29 7.19
CA TYR A 712 -3.84 -16.95 6.92
C TYR A 712 -2.77 -15.85 7.10
N GLN A 713 -1.55 -16.18 7.54
CA GLN A 713 -0.61 -15.18 8.03
C GLN A 713 -0.18 -14.22 6.91
N CYS A 714 0.00 -14.68 5.67
CA CYS A 714 0.26 -13.78 4.54
C CYS A 714 -0.88 -12.78 4.29
N ASN A 715 -2.13 -13.17 4.53
CA ASN A 715 -3.29 -12.29 4.37
C ASN A 715 -3.37 -11.29 5.54
N ILE A 716 -3.10 -11.73 6.77
CA ILE A 716 -3.02 -10.87 7.97
C ILE A 716 -1.91 -9.82 7.81
N ASP A 717 -0.74 -10.25 7.32
CA ASP A 717 0.43 -9.41 7.05
C ASP A 717 0.14 -8.36 5.96
N ALA A 718 -0.51 -8.77 4.86
CA ALA A 718 -0.89 -7.86 3.76
C ALA A 718 -1.86 -6.77 4.23
N LEU A 719 -2.92 -7.13 4.98
CA LEU A 719 -3.90 -6.17 5.50
C LEU A 719 -3.26 -5.20 6.51
N LEU A 720 -2.32 -5.66 7.35
CA LEU A 720 -1.61 -4.82 8.33
C LEU A 720 -0.73 -3.74 7.67
N ASN A 721 -0.12 -4.05 6.52
CA ASN A 721 0.65 -3.08 5.74
C ASN A 721 -0.21 -1.98 5.14
N ILE A 722 -1.45 -2.29 4.74
CA ILE A 722 -2.36 -1.37 4.04
C ILE A 722 -3.16 -0.48 5.01
N MET A 723 -3.64 -1.00 6.15
CA MET A 723 -4.46 -0.24 7.11
C MET A 723 -3.74 0.98 7.70
N GLY A 724 -4.46 2.10 7.87
CA GLY A 724 -3.90 3.30 8.48
C GLY A 724 -2.77 3.91 7.66
N TYR A 725 -1.73 4.39 8.33
CA TYR A 725 -0.55 4.98 7.70
C TYR A 725 0.59 3.96 7.52
N ASN A 726 1.46 4.19 6.55
CA ASN A 726 2.69 3.42 6.37
C ASN A 726 3.77 4.33 5.77
N PHE A 727 4.52 5.02 6.64
CA PHE A 727 5.49 6.02 6.20
C PHE A 727 6.82 5.41 5.75
N VAL A 728 7.14 5.64 4.47
CA VAL A 728 8.44 5.38 3.84
C VAL A 728 9.11 6.73 3.58
N LEU A 729 10.41 6.82 3.85
CA LEU A 729 11.25 7.94 3.43
C LEU A 729 12.01 7.48 2.19
N GLU A 730 11.63 7.99 1.03
CA GLU A 730 12.11 7.51 -0.28
C GLU A 730 13.42 8.19 -0.68
N SER A 731 13.58 9.47 -0.35
CA SER A 731 14.81 10.21 -0.61
C SER A 731 15.08 11.30 0.41
N VAL A 732 16.37 11.62 0.59
CA VAL A 732 16.89 12.69 1.45
C VAL A 732 18.02 13.41 0.73
N THR A 733 17.85 14.69 0.40
CA THR A 733 18.84 15.50 -0.32
C THR A 733 19.40 16.59 0.59
N HIS A 734 20.72 16.65 0.76
CA HIS A 734 21.38 17.64 1.61
C HIS A 734 22.84 17.88 1.20
N ASP A 735 23.40 19.04 1.57
CA ASP A 735 24.83 19.28 1.37
C ASP A 735 25.68 18.28 2.15
N ARG A 736 26.72 17.75 1.50
CA ARG A 736 27.67 16.78 2.08
C ARG A 736 28.54 17.37 3.18
N ASN A 737 28.63 18.70 3.24
CA ASN A 737 29.44 19.44 4.20
C ASN A 737 28.59 20.56 4.82
N ALA A 738 28.74 20.80 6.12
CA ALA A 738 28.17 21.96 6.82
C ALA A 738 29.21 22.61 7.75
N LYS A 739 28.96 23.84 8.19
CA LYS A 739 29.85 24.56 9.11
C LYS A 739 29.26 24.59 10.52
N VAL A 740 30.12 24.65 11.54
CA VAL A 740 29.68 24.90 12.91
C VAL A 740 28.90 26.23 12.99
N GLY A 741 27.74 26.21 13.66
CA GLY A 741 26.86 27.38 13.76
C GLY A 741 26.03 27.70 12.51
N SER A 742 26.11 26.90 11.43
CA SER A 742 25.22 27.05 10.27
C SER A 742 23.93 26.25 10.44
N LYS A 743 22.96 26.46 9.53
CA LYS A 743 21.87 25.52 9.28
C LYS A 743 22.27 24.61 8.13
N LEU A 744 21.89 23.34 8.20
CA LEU A 744 21.92 22.42 7.07
C LEU A 744 20.49 22.18 6.61
N ASN A 745 20.21 22.49 5.35
CA ASN A 745 18.90 22.24 4.73
C ASN A 745 18.82 20.78 4.28
N ILE A 746 17.70 20.12 4.59
CA ILE A 746 17.40 18.74 4.25
C ILE A 746 16.07 18.73 3.47
N LYS A 747 16.11 18.29 2.21
CA LYS A 747 14.89 17.98 1.44
C LYS A 747 14.56 16.50 1.65
N MET A 748 13.28 16.17 1.83
CA MET A 748 12.82 14.80 2.05
C MET A 748 11.60 14.51 1.18
N GLN A 749 11.60 13.34 0.54
CA GLN A 749 10.41 12.77 -0.09
C GLN A 749 9.88 11.62 0.78
N TRP A 750 8.70 11.84 1.37
CA TRP A 750 7.99 10.83 2.14
C TRP A 750 6.86 10.26 1.31
N ASN A 751 6.51 8.99 1.52
CA ASN A 751 5.34 8.36 0.95
C ASN A 751 4.56 7.64 2.05
N ASN A 752 3.26 7.94 2.16
CA ASN A 752 2.35 7.18 3.00
C ASN A 752 1.71 6.06 2.16
N LYS A 753 2.30 4.86 2.20
CA LYS A 753 1.81 3.67 1.49
C LYS A 753 0.61 2.98 2.16
N GLY A 754 -0.01 3.63 3.14
CA GLY A 754 -1.23 3.18 3.81
C GLY A 754 -2.46 3.90 3.29
N VAL A 755 -3.67 3.44 3.67
CA VAL A 755 -4.94 4.02 3.19
C VAL A 755 -5.43 5.25 3.95
N ALA A 756 -4.76 5.65 5.04
CA ALA A 756 -5.16 6.79 5.86
C ALA A 756 -3.96 7.54 6.47
N PRO A 757 -4.12 8.83 6.85
CA PRO A 757 -3.07 9.59 7.53
C PRO A 757 -2.93 9.19 9.01
N PHE A 758 -1.90 9.74 9.66
CA PHE A 758 -1.79 9.70 11.12
C PHE A 758 -2.62 10.83 11.77
N TYR A 759 -3.33 10.59 12.88
CA TYR A 759 -4.28 11.59 13.39
C TYR A 759 -3.79 12.44 14.57
N TYR A 760 -2.57 12.20 15.07
CA TYR A 760 -2.01 12.85 16.25
C TYR A 760 -0.75 13.65 15.92
N LYS A 761 -0.54 14.79 16.58
CA LYS A 761 0.61 15.66 16.31
C LYS A 761 1.88 15.14 16.97
N TRP A 762 2.50 14.15 16.34
CA TRP A 762 3.79 13.60 16.77
C TRP A 762 4.93 14.31 16.03
N PRO A 763 5.91 14.90 16.74
CA PRO A 763 7.01 15.62 16.12
C PRO A 763 7.88 14.74 15.22
N LEU A 764 8.18 15.25 14.01
CA LEU A 764 9.28 14.76 13.21
C LEU A 764 10.59 15.41 13.71
N GLU A 765 11.61 14.60 13.94
CA GLU A 765 12.93 15.00 14.43
C GLU A 765 14.01 14.67 13.39
N LEU A 766 14.90 15.63 13.15
CA LEU A 766 16.20 15.41 12.52
C LEU A 766 17.29 15.47 13.59
N SER A 767 18.30 14.60 13.51
CA SER A 767 19.41 14.58 14.47
C SER A 767 20.75 14.21 13.83
N LEU A 768 21.85 14.55 14.51
CA LEU A 768 23.22 14.12 14.16
C LEU A 768 23.76 13.18 15.24
N ALA A 769 24.26 12.02 14.81
CA ALA A 769 24.98 11.09 15.66
C ALA A 769 26.51 11.17 15.45
N ASP A 770 27.28 11.11 16.53
CA ASP A 770 28.74 10.97 16.48
C ASP A 770 29.19 9.53 16.10
N SER A 771 30.50 9.30 15.98
CA SER A 771 31.08 7.99 15.66
C SER A 771 30.83 6.90 16.72
N ASN A 772 30.44 7.27 17.93
CA ASN A 772 30.05 6.35 18.99
C ASN A 772 28.53 6.10 19.00
N GLY A 773 27.78 6.79 18.14
CA GLY A 773 26.33 6.77 18.08
C GLY A 773 25.63 7.72 19.06
N ASN A 774 26.31 8.64 19.72
CA ASN A 774 25.65 9.63 20.60
C ASN A 774 24.97 10.72 19.76
N ILE A 775 23.74 11.08 20.09
CA ILE A 775 23.08 12.25 19.49
C ILE A 775 23.71 13.53 20.05
N VAL A 776 24.29 14.34 19.15
CA VAL A 776 25.05 15.56 19.49
C VAL A 776 24.39 16.85 18.98
N ALA A 777 23.44 16.73 18.06
CA ALA A 777 22.55 17.80 17.62
C ALA A 777 21.18 17.20 17.29
N GLN A 778 20.10 17.94 17.53
CA GLN A 778 18.74 17.55 17.15
C GLN A 778 17.87 18.78 16.89
N THR A 779 16.90 18.65 16.01
CA THR A 779 15.92 19.69 15.67
C THR A 779 14.57 19.05 15.44
N ILE A 780 13.55 19.53 16.16
CA ILE A 780 12.16 19.24 15.85
C ILE A 780 11.77 20.11 14.66
N THR A 781 11.26 19.48 13.61
CA THR A 781 10.89 20.18 12.36
C THR A 781 9.54 20.89 12.52
N SER A 782 9.18 21.76 11.56
CA SER A 782 7.86 22.42 11.54
C SER A 782 6.77 21.58 10.85
N GLU A 783 7.05 20.31 10.57
CA GLU A 783 6.22 19.43 9.76
C GLU A 783 4.99 18.93 10.54
N ASP A 784 3.85 18.80 9.86
CA ASP A 784 2.58 18.37 10.47
C ASP A 784 2.15 17.06 9.82
N ILE A 785 2.74 15.96 10.28
CA ILE A 785 2.54 14.61 9.72
C ILE A 785 1.08 14.14 9.69
N THR A 786 0.17 14.84 10.38
CA THR A 786 -1.27 14.56 10.27
C THR A 786 -1.88 14.97 8.94
N LYS A 787 -1.12 15.68 8.11
CA LYS A 787 -1.49 16.08 6.75
C LYS A 787 -0.91 15.14 5.68
N TRP A 788 -0.11 14.15 6.08
CA TRP A 788 0.47 13.14 5.17
C TRP A 788 -0.61 12.11 4.79
N LEU A 789 -1.49 12.54 3.88
CA LEU A 789 -2.47 11.68 3.21
C LEU A 789 -1.74 10.56 2.43
N PRO A 790 -2.44 9.47 2.05
CA PRO A 790 -1.89 8.42 1.19
C PRO A 790 -1.17 8.97 -0.05
N GLY A 791 0.00 8.41 -0.37
CA GLY A 791 0.88 8.87 -1.44
C GLY A 791 2.00 9.82 -0.99
N VAL A 792 2.62 10.50 -1.97
CA VAL A 792 3.87 11.25 -1.80
C VAL A 792 3.66 12.64 -1.18
N THR A 793 4.45 12.97 -0.17
CA THR A 793 4.61 14.32 0.41
C THR A 793 6.08 14.74 0.38
N LYS A 794 6.37 15.89 -0.23
CA LYS A 794 7.72 16.50 -0.25
C LYS A 794 7.81 17.60 0.80
N THR A 795 8.90 17.62 1.56
CA THR A 795 9.13 18.63 2.62
C THR A 795 10.57 19.11 2.61
N GLU A 796 10.77 20.39 2.95
CA GLU A 796 12.09 21.00 3.11
C GLU A 796 12.22 21.47 4.55
N GLN A 797 13.20 20.92 5.27
CA GLN A 797 13.44 21.17 6.69
C GLN A 797 14.90 21.55 6.91
N SER A 798 15.28 21.91 8.15
CA SER A 798 16.67 22.20 8.49
C SER A 798 17.03 21.65 9.86
N ILE A 799 18.33 21.40 10.04
CA ILE A 799 18.94 21.08 11.34
C ILE A 799 19.98 22.16 11.68
N ASP A 800 19.92 22.66 12.92
CA ASP A 800 20.90 23.62 13.44
C ASP A 800 22.20 22.89 13.85
N ILE A 801 23.34 23.34 13.31
CA ILE A 801 24.66 22.80 13.67
C ILE A 801 25.22 23.59 14.87
N PRO A 802 25.47 22.97 16.04
CA PRO A 802 25.97 23.71 17.20
C PRO A 802 27.35 24.35 16.96
N LYS A 803 27.55 25.59 17.43
CA LYS A 803 28.84 26.32 17.30
C LYS A 803 30.03 25.65 17.99
N ASN A 804 29.74 24.79 18.97
CA ASN A 804 30.71 24.03 19.76
C ASN A 804 30.83 22.56 19.31
N LEU A 805 30.14 22.15 18.23
CA LEU A 805 30.32 20.83 17.66
C LEU A 805 31.74 20.72 17.07
N LYS A 806 32.41 19.58 17.26
CA LYS A 806 33.76 19.40 16.70
C LYS A 806 33.68 19.19 15.19
N ALA A 807 34.67 19.67 14.45
CA ALA A 807 34.84 19.27 13.06
C ALA A 807 35.05 17.75 12.98
N GLY A 808 34.42 17.08 12.01
CA GLY A 808 34.39 15.62 11.95
C GLY A 808 33.27 15.08 11.06
N THR A 809 33.07 13.77 11.12
CA THR A 809 32.06 13.05 10.34
C THR A 809 30.94 12.58 11.26
N TYR A 810 29.69 12.83 10.87
CA TYR A 810 28.48 12.56 11.64
C TYR A 810 27.43 11.86 10.77
N THR A 811 26.55 11.08 11.39
CA THR A 811 25.42 10.43 10.69
C THR A 811 24.15 11.24 10.88
N LEU A 812 23.50 11.61 9.78
CA LEU A 812 22.15 12.17 9.79
C LEU A 812 21.17 11.08 10.23
N CYS A 813 20.28 11.42 11.16
CA CYS A 813 19.27 10.53 11.70
C CYS A 813 17.89 11.18 11.61
N VAL A 814 16.85 10.36 11.50
CA VAL A 814 15.44 10.79 11.52
C VAL A 814 14.60 9.93 12.46
N ALA A 815 13.60 10.51 13.10
CA ALA A 815 12.57 9.78 13.85
C ALA A 815 11.26 10.57 13.94
N ILE A 816 10.16 9.87 14.21
CA ILE A 816 8.91 10.49 14.68
C ILE A 816 8.76 10.14 16.15
N ILE A 817 8.67 11.17 16.99
CA ILE A 817 8.74 11.09 18.45
C ILE A 817 7.34 10.94 19.05
N ASP A 818 7.15 9.98 19.96
CA ASP A 818 5.96 9.91 20.82
C ASP A 818 6.06 11.01 21.90
N PRO A 819 5.18 12.04 21.90
CA PRO A 819 5.23 13.14 22.87
C PRO A 819 5.09 12.68 24.33
N SER A 820 4.44 11.53 24.57
CA SER A 820 4.24 10.97 25.91
C SER A 820 5.48 10.29 26.48
N THR A 821 6.48 9.98 25.65
CA THR A 821 7.72 9.31 26.10
C THR A 821 9.00 10.10 25.80
N GLY A 822 8.94 11.08 24.88
CA GLY A 822 10.11 11.83 24.40
C GLY A 822 11.09 10.98 23.58
N LYS A 823 10.63 9.84 23.04
CA LYS A 823 11.44 8.86 22.29
C LYS A 823 10.79 8.54 20.93
N PRO A 824 11.55 8.00 19.96
CA PRO A 824 10.98 7.49 18.70
C PRO A 824 9.85 6.49 18.97
N GLY A 825 8.68 6.74 18.38
CA GLY A 825 7.46 5.98 18.65
C GLY A 825 6.82 5.30 17.42
N ILE A 826 7.11 5.79 16.21
CA ILE A 826 6.68 5.17 14.96
C ILE A 826 7.87 4.46 14.32
N LYS A 827 7.69 3.17 14.01
CA LYS A 827 8.60 2.41 13.14
C LYS A 827 8.35 2.87 11.70
N LEU A 828 9.32 3.50 11.06
CA LEU A 828 9.29 3.81 9.63
C LEU A 828 9.50 2.53 8.81
N SER A 829 8.96 2.47 7.59
CA SER A 829 9.14 1.34 6.67
C SER A 829 10.41 1.46 5.82
N ILE A 830 11.52 1.77 6.49
CA ILE A 830 12.88 1.79 5.94
C ILE A 830 13.82 0.97 6.84
N GLU A 831 14.96 0.55 6.31
CA GLU A 831 16.05 -0.08 7.08
C GLU A 831 16.88 0.99 7.84
N GLY A 832 17.89 0.55 8.59
CA GLY A 832 18.80 1.47 9.30
C GLY A 832 18.31 1.93 10.68
N MET A 833 17.27 1.30 11.24
CA MET A 833 16.83 1.58 12.62
C MET A 833 17.94 1.23 13.62
N ARG A 834 18.32 2.21 14.43
CA ARG A 834 19.31 2.13 15.50
C ARG A 834 18.68 1.61 16.80
N SER A 835 19.52 1.26 17.77
CA SER A 835 19.09 0.81 19.10
C SER A 835 18.35 1.88 19.93
N ASP A 836 18.46 3.16 19.57
CA ASP A 836 17.71 4.27 20.16
C ASP A 836 16.36 4.56 19.46
N GLY A 837 16.02 3.78 18.41
CA GLY A 837 14.81 3.91 17.62
C GLY A 837 14.87 4.96 16.49
N ARG A 838 15.99 5.67 16.32
CA ARG A 838 16.21 6.59 15.18
C ARG A 838 16.68 5.81 13.96
N TYR A 839 16.35 6.29 12.77
CA TYR A 839 16.81 5.71 11.52
C TYR A 839 18.08 6.44 11.07
N ALA A 840 19.18 5.70 10.92
CA ALA A 840 20.40 6.21 10.32
C ALA A 840 20.18 6.39 8.81
N LEU A 841 20.50 7.58 8.32
CA LEU A 841 20.37 7.96 6.92
C LEU A 841 21.78 8.05 6.31
N ASP A 842 22.21 9.25 5.94
CA ASP A 842 23.46 9.50 5.26
C ASP A 842 24.51 10.14 6.19
N THR A 843 25.71 10.37 5.65
CA THR A 843 26.87 10.92 6.32
C THR A 843 27.10 12.39 5.95
N ILE A 844 27.32 13.22 6.97
CA ILE A 844 27.63 14.65 6.85
C ILE A 844 29.01 14.93 7.42
N LYS A 845 29.80 15.76 6.74
CA LYS A 845 31.06 16.31 7.26
C LYS A 845 30.85 17.70 7.85
N ILE A 846 31.16 17.88 9.12
CA ILE A 846 31.14 19.18 9.79
C ILE A 846 32.54 19.80 9.75
N THR A 847 32.60 21.08 9.38
CA THR A 847 33.82 21.88 9.26
C THR A 847 33.73 23.15 10.11
N GLU A 848 34.88 23.79 10.33
CA GLU A 848 34.99 25.13 10.95
C GLU A 848 34.44 26.23 10.03
#